data_AF-A0A7Y1UGY4-F1
#
_entry.id   AF-A0A7Y1UGY4-F1
#
_cell.length_a   1.000
_cell.length_b   1.000
_cell.length_c   1.000
_cell.angle_alpha   90.00
_cell.angle_beta   90.00
_cell.angle_gamma   90.00
#
_symmetry.space_group_name_H-M   'P 1'
#
loop_
_entity.id
_entity.type
_entity.pdbx_description
1 polymer ?
#
loop_
_entity_poly.entity_id
_entity_poly.type
_entity_poly.pdbx_seq_one_letter_code
_entity_poly.pdbx_strand_id
1 'polypeptide(L)'
;MAAGWSLAAGILWGNPNVHVTYHWHQHQPVYWPERSNGAYSPGSNRYQFAYDSIRLKQDNAGNYYPGSTAKHPQNQLWQGDGGAYDDVFSKADRINAYQHGMRDSINTIRGHANAGVSISYSGALQENIGSLGRASYGGYYPAWNQPTAEARGWTTSTGHPRADLVGMTYHHSFSPLLPESVLRKEIAIFRDVWWKSWSGNPDKSDHSRGFWPIECAFSRHMIPVLREFGYEWVIVANSHLARTCQNYLDVAPSAGTNTWNNVPPNRADRLGPAVPVNQWWSSTIDGRGGTFPAPYAYQAHKAQYVDPDTGAEETIVVVPMCDQLSYQNGFGNMGTGEIDNEISPFATDPAHPCIVLMAHDGDNAWGGGNSYYFESVPGLMNAVSGNGYQPSTIEHYLGSLDRNNLDVVHVEDGTWVNADDRGSPGFYHWLFPPQRDRGSPAFDGNDPKTFADFETPGFSEDFRSWAIIVAGANYLETAEQLWTGAGGSVLAWKIQEPTQVNGTDNNPNFVEQGWHYYLGGLDSGFLYYGSSLDDEMKSSLAQRRALDAGDGSQTLKQYVDGHLASDLTAPTVFKPQRYPWNPGGKDWGNHIGYRKIGFDGVDPWESEFFVWSHIFDVSGVQSATLRIRVDADGVNPVETTANEVYAGGTWISVPMTKRSIDPAFNPDRNPGDDPGASGDINFFIQPHVIADYYYARVDATVVPGIRDSLLDYYVEAVDGQGNVSRSEIQHVYVEDDGGTTGGGSPPPTPADPAATASGSHAVLLTWSASAGAVDYVLRRGGVEIGASGMTDFTDSGLSPGSEYCYTVEARNASGVSAPTAAVCATTTGGGGSPAVPFTMDGTLDSAGYLLAGGGMELHAAVRGGRLYVATGVPANGNDHFIMIGNAALPSATQGAPWAKAGFTALPAGSPFLGAESTNNYLGWSNTGTAGNDKFRGGAGQVMEGEIDYEAVFGSVPATVCLAALAYETPDAAALAGQAPAGDADGDVDPAELRCIPLEALRDEDASGVFDRLEAHMLFEITSVSRDAAGTVTIGWNCFPGRRYAIECSGDLAGWTTVAGSEVTAGPGDLTTSTTLSGQSATAKFFRVKQL
;
A
#
# COMPACT_ATOMS: atom_id res chain seq x y z
N MET A 1 -74.72 8.74 31.28
CA MET A 1 -75.58 8.93 30.09
C MET A 1 -74.67 9.27 28.92
N ALA A 2 -74.80 8.49 27.85
CA ALA A 2 -74.22 8.59 26.51
C ALA A 2 -72.98 9.49 26.28
N ALA A 3 -71.83 8.82 26.04
CA ALA A 3 -70.76 9.36 25.23
C ALA A 3 -71.21 9.40 23.77
N GLY A 4 -71.21 10.59 23.16
CA GLY A 4 -71.47 10.79 21.75
C GLY A 4 -70.23 10.47 20.93
N TRP A 5 -70.35 9.52 20.01
CA TRP A 5 -69.41 9.28 18.94
C TRP A 5 -69.53 10.44 17.92
N SER A 6 -68.43 11.10 17.58
CA SER A 6 -68.32 11.81 16.31
C SER A 6 -67.36 11.04 15.40
N LEU A 7 -67.93 10.28 14.46
CA LEU A 7 -67.24 9.92 13.24
C LEU A 7 -66.92 11.21 12.48
N ALA A 8 -65.64 11.56 12.40
CA ALA A 8 -65.12 12.32 11.27
C ALA A 8 -64.28 11.35 10.44
N ALA A 9 -64.95 10.64 9.53
CA ALA A 9 -64.30 10.05 8.39
C ALA A 9 -63.79 11.20 7.51
N GLY A 10 -62.56 11.63 7.77
CA GLY A 10 -61.78 12.41 6.82
C GLY A 10 -61.37 11.48 5.70
N ILE A 11 -61.93 11.68 4.52
CA ILE A 11 -61.39 11.17 3.26
C ILE A 11 -59.93 11.65 3.23
N LEU A 12 -58.96 10.72 3.33
CA LEU A 12 -57.56 11.02 3.05
C LEU A 12 -57.49 11.36 1.56
N TRP A 13 -57.34 12.64 1.26
CA TRP A 13 -56.90 13.08 -0.07
C TRP A 13 -55.47 12.55 -0.23
N GLY A 14 -55.21 11.79 -1.29
CA GLY A 14 -53.86 11.27 -1.55
C GLY A 14 -52.83 12.40 -1.67
N ASN A 15 -51.58 12.13 -1.30
CA ASN A 15 -50.51 13.14 -1.30
C ASN A 15 -49.81 13.20 -2.68
N PRO A 16 -50.08 14.20 -3.52
CA PRO A 16 -49.46 14.27 -4.84
C PRO A 16 -47.96 14.62 -4.79
N ASN A 17 -47.42 14.99 -3.63
CA ASN A 17 -46.01 15.35 -3.47
C ASN A 17 -45.09 14.13 -3.25
N VAL A 18 -45.61 12.90 -3.40
CA VAL A 18 -44.82 11.66 -3.31
C VAL A 18 -44.80 11.00 -4.68
N HIS A 19 -43.62 10.96 -5.30
CA HIS A 19 -43.35 10.23 -6.54
C HIS A 19 -42.78 8.86 -6.21
N VAL A 20 -43.22 7.81 -6.91
CA VAL A 20 -42.69 6.46 -6.74
C VAL A 20 -42.28 5.89 -8.09
N THR A 21 -41.08 5.33 -8.18
CA THR A 21 -40.52 4.75 -9.40
C THR A 21 -39.44 3.72 -9.08
N TYR A 22 -38.90 3.07 -10.11
CA TYR A 22 -37.86 2.05 -9.99
C TYR A 22 -36.57 2.45 -10.72
N HIS A 23 -35.47 1.88 -10.25
CA HIS A 23 -34.23 1.69 -10.99
C HIS A 23 -33.90 0.19 -11.03
N TRP A 24 -33.66 -0.35 -12.22
CA TRP A 24 -33.19 -1.72 -12.40
C TRP A 24 -31.76 -1.72 -12.88
N HIS A 25 -30.87 -2.21 -12.05
CA HIS A 25 -29.45 -2.33 -12.36
C HIS A 25 -29.14 -3.70 -12.99
N GLN A 26 -28.43 -3.73 -14.12
CA GLN A 26 -28.11 -4.96 -14.85
C GLN A 26 -26.61 -5.03 -15.13
N HIS A 27 -25.95 -6.08 -14.63
CA HIS A 27 -24.52 -6.21 -14.80
C HIS A 27 -24.05 -7.67 -14.76
N GLN A 28 -23.06 -7.99 -15.61
CA GLN A 28 -22.18 -9.15 -15.48
C GLN A 28 -20.79 -8.76 -16.04
N PRO A 29 -19.69 -9.21 -15.41
CA PRO A 29 -18.34 -8.81 -15.78
C PRO A 29 -17.86 -9.40 -17.10
N VAL A 30 -16.73 -8.89 -17.59
CA VAL A 30 -15.84 -9.64 -18.47
C VAL A 30 -15.04 -10.60 -17.60
N TYR A 31 -15.58 -11.79 -17.36
CA TYR A 31 -15.02 -12.74 -16.39
C TYR A 31 -13.56 -13.14 -16.60
N TRP A 32 -13.03 -12.99 -17.81
CA TRP A 32 -11.64 -13.33 -18.10
C TRP A 32 -11.05 -12.38 -19.15
N PRO A 33 -10.29 -11.34 -18.74
CA PRO A 33 -9.70 -10.34 -19.63
C PRO A 33 -8.50 -10.86 -20.45
N GLU A 34 -8.63 -12.06 -21.02
CA GLU A 34 -7.67 -12.74 -21.88
C GLU A 34 -8.10 -12.68 -23.34
N ARG A 35 -7.15 -12.78 -24.27
CA ARG A 35 -7.44 -12.86 -25.70
C ARG A 35 -8.36 -14.05 -26.00
N SER A 36 -9.43 -13.82 -26.76
CA SER A 36 -10.24 -14.93 -27.26
C SER A 36 -9.41 -15.78 -28.22
N ASN A 37 -9.40 -17.10 -28.03
CA ASN A 37 -8.66 -17.97 -28.92
C ASN A 37 -9.41 -18.16 -30.24
N GLY A 38 -8.66 -18.47 -31.30
CA GLY A 38 -9.18 -18.39 -32.64
C GLY A 38 -10.22 -19.45 -33.05
N ALA A 39 -10.69 -20.30 -32.14
CA ALA A 39 -11.73 -21.30 -32.44
C ALA A 39 -13.15 -20.72 -32.48
N TYR A 40 -13.43 -19.66 -31.72
CA TYR A 40 -14.76 -19.03 -31.64
C TYR A 40 -14.76 -17.56 -32.05
N SER A 41 -13.61 -16.88 -31.90
CA SER A 41 -13.38 -15.54 -32.42
C SER A 41 -11.98 -15.44 -33.08
N PRO A 42 -11.76 -16.07 -34.26
CA PRO A 42 -10.48 -16.08 -34.97
C PRO A 42 -9.89 -14.67 -35.19
N GLY A 43 -8.65 -14.47 -34.74
CA GLY A 43 -7.90 -13.23 -34.99
C GLY A 43 -8.41 -12.00 -34.22
N SER A 44 -9.31 -12.17 -33.25
CA SER A 44 -9.86 -11.05 -32.51
C SER A 44 -8.86 -10.51 -31.49
N ASN A 45 -8.55 -9.22 -31.59
CA ASN A 45 -7.64 -8.48 -30.71
C ASN A 45 -8.39 -7.93 -29.48
N ARG A 46 -9.34 -8.70 -28.94
CA ARG A 46 -10.20 -8.35 -27.81
C ARG A 46 -10.15 -9.39 -26.69
N TYR A 47 -10.65 -9.03 -25.51
CA TYR A 47 -10.85 -9.99 -24.43
C TYR A 47 -12.03 -10.95 -24.69
N GLN A 48 -12.12 -12.05 -23.94
CA GLN A 48 -13.18 -13.05 -24.04
C GLN A 48 -14.53 -12.49 -23.57
N PHE A 49 -15.58 -12.64 -24.39
CA PHE A 49 -16.97 -12.45 -23.94
C PHE A 49 -17.58 -13.79 -23.51
N ALA A 50 -18.76 -13.76 -22.86
CA ALA A 50 -19.44 -14.93 -22.32
C ALA A 50 -19.49 -16.14 -23.27
N TYR A 51 -19.87 -15.93 -24.54
CA TYR A 51 -19.92 -17.04 -25.51
C TYR A 51 -18.54 -17.67 -25.75
N ASP A 52 -17.48 -16.87 -25.85
CA ASP A 52 -16.11 -17.37 -26.01
C ASP A 52 -15.76 -18.26 -24.81
N SER A 53 -15.88 -17.74 -23.59
CA SER A 53 -15.51 -18.47 -22.37
C SER A 53 -16.34 -19.74 -22.15
N ILE A 54 -17.65 -19.72 -22.41
CA ILE A 54 -18.52 -20.90 -22.30
C ILE A 54 -18.08 -21.99 -23.27
N ARG A 55 -17.85 -21.65 -24.54
CA ARG A 55 -17.47 -22.66 -25.55
C ARG A 55 -16.08 -23.20 -25.33
N LEU A 56 -15.14 -22.34 -24.96
CA LEU A 56 -13.78 -22.72 -24.59
C LEU A 56 -13.76 -23.74 -23.45
N LYS A 57 -14.62 -23.54 -22.45
CA LYS A 57 -14.83 -24.49 -21.36
C LYS A 57 -15.47 -25.80 -21.83
N GLN A 58 -16.60 -25.74 -22.52
CA GLN A 58 -17.36 -26.94 -22.93
C GLN A 58 -16.57 -27.85 -23.90
N ASP A 59 -15.82 -27.26 -24.82
CA ASP A 59 -15.10 -28.00 -25.87
C ASP A 59 -13.68 -28.41 -25.46
N ASN A 60 -13.26 -28.11 -24.21
CA ASN A 60 -11.90 -28.33 -23.72
C ASN A 60 -10.83 -27.67 -24.61
N ALA A 61 -11.14 -26.51 -25.20
CA ALA A 61 -10.36 -25.90 -26.27
C ALA A 61 -9.23 -24.97 -25.75
N GLY A 62 -8.54 -25.33 -24.66
CA GLY A 62 -7.33 -24.62 -24.21
C GLY A 62 -7.54 -23.46 -23.21
N ASN A 63 -8.69 -23.39 -22.52
CA ASN A 63 -8.96 -22.38 -21.47
C ASN A 63 -8.41 -22.80 -20.11
N TYR A 64 -7.14 -23.18 -20.05
CA TYR A 64 -6.53 -23.71 -18.83
C TYR A 64 -5.56 -22.71 -18.22
N TYR A 65 -5.54 -22.62 -16.89
CA TYR A 65 -4.48 -21.85 -16.24
C TYR A 65 -3.11 -22.44 -16.61
N PRO A 66 -2.08 -21.60 -16.80
CA PRO A 66 -0.75 -22.08 -17.14
C PRO A 66 -0.28 -23.18 -16.17
N GLY A 67 0.02 -24.37 -16.70
CA GLY A 67 0.48 -25.51 -15.89
C GLY A 67 -0.61 -26.24 -15.08
N SER A 68 -1.89 -25.91 -15.28
CA SER A 68 -3.04 -26.51 -14.57
C SER A 68 -4.00 -27.24 -15.50
N THR A 69 -4.82 -28.13 -14.93
CA THR A 69 -6.00 -28.70 -15.60
C THR A 69 -7.29 -27.97 -15.27
N ALA A 70 -7.25 -27.01 -14.34
CA ALA A 70 -8.39 -26.15 -14.02
C ALA A 70 -8.64 -25.15 -15.14
N LYS A 71 -9.92 -24.89 -15.42
CA LYS A 71 -10.35 -24.01 -16.50
C LYS A 71 -10.68 -22.62 -15.97
N HIS A 72 -10.34 -21.59 -16.72
CA HIS A 72 -10.74 -20.22 -16.44
C HIS A 72 -11.93 -19.78 -17.32
N PRO A 73 -12.66 -18.70 -16.95
CA PRO A 73 -12.74 -18.21 -15.56
C PRO A 73 -13.26 -19.31 -14.64
N GLN A 74 -13.11 -19.23 -13.32
CA GLN A 74 -13.62 -20.31 -12.46
C GLN A 74 -15.15 -20.31 -12.35
N ASN A 75 -15.80 -19.17 -12.52
CA ASN A 75 -17.26 -19.03 -12.46
C ASN A 75 -17.98 -19.98 -13.45
N GLN A 76 -19.12 -20.54 -13.05
CA GLN A 76 -19.97 -21.31 -13.95
C GLN A 76 -20.88 -20.35 -14.74
N LEU A 77 -20.48 -20.10 -15.99
CA LEU A 77 -21.18 -19.16 -16.87
C LEU A 77 -22.39 -19.82 -17.52
N TRP A 78 -22.32 -21.13 -17.70
CA TRP A 78 -23.39 -21.95 -18.28
C TRP A 78 -23.50 -23.29 -17.57
N GLN A 79 -24.73 -23.78 -17.40
CA GLN A 79 -24.98 -25.09 -16.82
C GLN A 79 -24.20 -26.20 -17.54
N GLY A 80 -23.28 -26.83 -16.80
CA GLY A 80 -22.45 -27.92 -17.31
C GLY A 80 -21.20 -27.50 -18.08
N ASP A 81 -20.78 -26.22 -18.02
CA ASP A 81 -19.48 -25.79 -18.56
C ASP A 81 -18.27 -26.22 -17.70
N GLY A 82 -18.52 -26.72 -16.49
CA GLY A 82 -17.50 -27.21 -15.56
C GLY A 82 -16.85 -26.13 -14.70
N GLY A 83 -17.42 -24.92 -14.63
CA GLY A 83 -17.11 -23.93 -13.59
C GLY A 83 -17.71 -24.28 -12.23
N ALA A 84 -17.39 -23.46 -11.24
CA ALA A 84 -17.95 -23.49 -9.89
C ALA A 84 -18.87 -22.28 -9.66
N TYR A 85 -19.92 -22.50 -8.86
CA TYR A 85 -20.91 -21.53 -8.39
C TYR A 85 -21.68 -20.76 -9.49
N ASP A 86 -23.01 -20.73 -9.33
CA ASP A 86 -24.00 -20.04 -10.19
C ASP A 86 -24.12 -20.57 -11.64
N ASP A 87 -25.26 -20.37 -12.30
CA ASP A 87 -25.55 -20.81 -13.67
C ASP A 87 -25.86 -19.56 -14.54
N VAL A 88 -24.89 -18.64 -14.62
CA VAL A 88 -25.14 -17.21 -14.84
C VAL A 88 -26.02 -16.93 -16.07
N PHE A 89 -25.62 -17.40 -17.24
CA PHE A 89 -26.34 -17.11 -18.47
C PHE A 89 -27.41 -18.17 -18.82
N SER A 90 -27.49 -19.29 -18.09
CA SER A 90 -28.44 -20.38 -18.38
C SER A 90 -29.72 -20.36 -17.53
N LYS A 91 -29.80 -19.53 -16.49
CA LYS A 91 -31.01 -19.36 -15.68
C LYS A 91 -32.11 -18.66 -16.47
N ALA A 92 -33.30 -19.26 -16.52
CA ALA A 92 -34.44 -18.73 -17.28
C ALA A 92 -34.82 -17.30 -16.88
N ASP A 93 -34.81 -16.99 -15.58
CA ASP A 93 -35.11 -15.64 -15.07
C ASP A 93 -34.09 -14.61 -15.61
N ARG A 94 -32.80 -14.92 -15.63
CA ARG A 94 -31.76 -14.04 -16.20
C ARG A 94 -31.87 -13.90 -17.72
N ILE A 95 -32.10 -15.00 -18.44
CA ILE A 95 -32.36 -14.96 -19.90
C ILE A 95 -33.52 -14.02 -20.23
N ASN A 96 -34.57 -14.03 -19.39
CA ASN A 96 -35.73 -13.14 -19.55
C ASN A 96 -35.37 -11.70 -19.20
N ALA A 97 -34.79 -11.45 -18.02
CA ALA A 97 -34.41 -10.13 -17.53
C ALA A 97 -33.54 -9.38 -18.55
N TYR A 98 -32.52 -10.05 -19.09
CA TYR A 98 -31.57 -9.47 -20.03
C TYR A 98 -32.13 -9.11 -21.40
N GLN A 99 -33.28 -9.66 -21.81
CA GLN A 99 -33.77 -9.52 -23.19
C GLN A 99 -35.16 -8.87 -23.30
N HIS A 100 -36.16 -9.37 -22.57
CA HIS A 100 -37.55 -8.95 -22.78
C HIS A 100 -38.39 -8.75 -21.50
N GLY A 101 -37.98 -9.35 -20.37
CA GLY A 101 -38.72 -9.32 -19.11
C GLY A 101 -38.97 -7.91 -18.61
N MET A 102 -37.96 -7.03 -18.65
CA MET A 102 -38.11 -5.63 -18.24
C MET A 102 -39.12 -4.87 -19.09
N ARG A 103 -39.08 -5.00 -20.43
CA ARG A 103 -40.07 -4.38 -21.33
C ARG A 103 -41.48 -4.88 -21.03
N ASP A 104 -41.64 -6.20 -20.86
CA ASP A 104 -42.94 -6.80 -20.56
C ASP A 104 -43.47 -6.33 -19.19
N SER A 105 -42.61 -6.20 -18.18
CA SER A 105 -42.96 -5.63 -16.88
C SER A 105 -43.41 -4.17 -16.99
N ILE A 106 -42.65 -3.31 -17.68
CA ILE A 106 -43.04 -1.91 -17.91
C ILE A 106 -44.39 -1.82 -18.62
N ASN A 107 -44.69 -2.74 -19.54
CA ASN A 107 -45.98 -2.78 -20.23
C ASN A 107 -47.15 -2.98 -19.27
N THR A 108 -46.96 -3.71 -18.16
CA THR A 108 -48.01 -3.94 -17.14
C THR A 108 -48.42 -2.67 -16.39
N ILE A 109 -47.54 -1.68 -16.30
CA ILE A 109 -47.77 -0.42 -15.57
C ILE A 109 -48.11 0.77 -16.48
N ARG A 110 -48.25 0.56 -17.80
CA ARG A 110 -48.57 1.63 -18.77
C ARG A 110 -49.94 2.27 -18.56
N GLY A 111 -50.85 1.60 -17.84
CA GLY A 111 -52.13 2.18 -17.43
C GLY A 111 -51.98 3.44 -16.56
N HIS A 112 -50.85 3.59 -15.88
CA HIS A 112 -50.47 4.79 -15.13
C HIS A 112 -49.73 5.76 -16.05
N ALA A 113 -50.25 6.98 -16.23
CA ALA A 113 -49.83 7.90 -17.29
C ALA A 113 -48.34 8.32 -17.25
N ASN A 114 -47.71 8.28 -16.08
CA ASN A 114 -46.34 8.71 -15.86
C ASN A 114 -45.42 7.63 -15.30
N ALA A 115 -45.92 6.41 -15.05
CA ALA A 115 -45.12 5.33 -14.50
C ALA A 115 -44.06 4.84 -15.49
N GLY A 116 -42.87 4.60 -15.00
CA GLY A 116 -41.81 3.93 -15.74
C GLY A 116 -40.66 3.61 -14.82
N VAL A 117 -39.53 3.27 -15.43
CA VAL A 117 -38.36 2.73 -14.77
C VAL A 117 -37.11 3.31 -15.42
N SER A 118 -36.09 3.60 -14.62
CA SER A 118 -34.74 3.79 -15.12
C SER A 118 -34.01 2.45 -15.13
N ILE A 119 -33.19 2.18 -16.14
CA ILE A 119 -32.50 0.89 -16.31
C ILE A 119 -31.05 1.18 -16.62
N SER A 120 -30.13 0.51 -15.94
CA SER A 120 -28.72 0.55 -16.27
C SER A 120 -28.24 -0.81 -16.78
N TYR A 121 -27.42 -0.81 -17.83
CA TYR A 121 -26.83 -2.01 -18.43
C TYR A 121 -25.34 -1.77 -18.64
N SER A 122 -24.48 -2.50 -17.93
CA SER A 122 -23.03 -2.37 -18.15
C SER A 122 -22.67 -2.71 -19.60
N GLY A 123 -21.62 -2.05 -20.12
CA GLY A 123 -21.12 -2.36 -21.46
C GLY A 123 -20.65 -3.81 -21.58
N ALA A 124 -20.00 -4.32 -20.53
CA ALA A 124 -19.63 -5.74 -20.41
C ALA A 124 -20.83 -6.68 -20.59
N LEU A 125 -21.95 -6.42 -19.90
CA LEU A 125 -23.16 -7.23 -20.05
C LEU A 125 -23.75 -7.14 -21.46
N GLN A 126 -23.80 -5.94 -22.05
CA GLN A 126 -24.29 -5.75 -23.42
C GLN A 126 -23.49 -6.59 -24.43
N GLU A 127 -22.17 -6.64 -24.30
CA GLU A 127 -21.32 -7.47 -25.15
C GLU A 127 -21.45 -8.97 -24.86
N ASN A 128 -21.59 -9.36 -23.59
CA ASN A 128 -21.84 -10.74 -23.19
C ASN A 128 -23.13 -11.27 -23.81
N ILE A 129 -24.26 -10.57 -23.61
CA ILE A 129 -25.56 -10.93 -24.22
C ILE A 129 -25.47 -10.88 -25.74
N GLY A 130 -24.82 -9.85 -26.29
CA GLY A 130 -24.59 -9.71 -27.73
C GLY A 130 -23.84 -10.90 -28.31
N SER A 131 -22.81 -11.39 -27.63
CA SER A 131 -22.04 -12.57 -28.06
C SER A 131 -22.89 -13.83 -28.12
N LEU A 132 -23.73 -14.06 -27.11
CA LEU A 132 -24.66 -15.21 -27.04
C LEU A 132 -25.76 -15.10 -28.10
N GLY A 133 -26.33 -13.91 -28.27
CA GLY A 133 -27.38 -13.62 -29.24
C GLY A 133 -26.92 -13.83 -30.67
N ARG A 134 -25.71 -13.39 -31.03
CA ARG A 134 -25.10 -13.63 -32.35
C ARG A 134 -24.94 -15.11 -32.66
N ALA A 135 -24.57 -15.90 -31.66
CA ALA A 135 -24.49 -17.35 -31.77
C ALA A 135 -25.86 -18.06 -31.68
N SER A 136 -26.94 -17.32 -31.42
CA SER A 136 -28.28 -17.87 -31.13
C SER A 136 -28.23 -18.96 -30.05
N TYR A 137 -27.42 -18.74 -29.01
CA TYR A 137 -27.07 -19.75 -28.03
C TYR A 137 -28.06 -19.72 -26.86
N GLY A 138 -28.58 -20.89 -26.47
CA GLY A 138 -29.19 -21.06 -25.15
C GLY A 138 -30.45 -20.23 -24.84
N GLY A 139 -31.16 -19.72 -25.86
CA GLY A 139 -32.33 -18.85 -25.68
C GLY A 139 -32.04 -17.35 -25.84
N TYR A 140 -30.78 -16.98 -26.06
CA TYR A 140 -30.42 -15.64 -26.53
C TYR A 140 -30.58 -15.54 -28.05
N TYR A 141 -31.03 -14.39 -28.54
CA TYR A 141 -31.26 -14.17 -29.98
C TYR A 141 -30.58 -12.89 -30.48
N PRO A 142 -30.28 -12.77 -31.79
CA PRO A 142 -29.49 -11.65 -32.31
C PRO A 142 -30.07 -10.25 -32.03
N ALA A 143 -31.40 -10.17 -31.89
CA ALA A 143 -32.14 -8.92 -31.65
C ALA A 143 -32.52 -8.72 -30.16
N TRP A 144 -31.72 -9.28 -29.24
CA TRP A 144 -31.97 -9.30 -27.79
C TRP A 144 -32.34 -7.94 -27.17
N ASN A 145 -31.80 -6.86 -27.73
CA ASN A 145 -31.93 -5.47 -27.29
C ASN A 145 -33.23 -4.78 -27.76
N GLN A 146 -33.88 -5.30 -28.81
CA GLN A 146 -35.04 -4.66 -29.44
C GLN A 146 -36.23 -4.44 -28.49
N PRO A 147 -36.59 -5.39 -27.60
CA PRO A 147 -37.68 -5.15 -26.65
C PRO A 147 -37.39 -3.96 -25.73
N THR A 148 -36.20 -3.87 -25.14
CA THR A 148 -35.86 -2.73 -24.28
C THR A 148 -35.81 -1.41 -25.07
N ALA A 149 -35.35 -1.43 -26.32
CA ALA A 149 -35.42 -0.26 -27.22
C ALA A 149 -36.87 0.14 -27.55
N GLU A 150 -37.80 -0.81 -27.69
CA GLU A 150 -39.23 -0.55 -27.83
C GLU A 150 -39.79 0.18 -26.59
N ALA A 151 -39.44 -0.33 -25.39
CA ALA A 151 -39.87 0.27 -24.12
C ALA A 151 -39.37 1.70 -23.95
N ARG A 152 -38.14 2.00 -24.38
CA ARG A 152 -37.57 3.35 -24.39
C ARG A 152 -38.39 4.31 -25.24
N GLY A 153 -38.97 3.83 -26.34
CA GLY A 153 -39.87 4.61 -27.19
C GLY A 153 -41.23 4.95 -26.56
N TRP A 154 -41.60 4.32 -25.43
CA TRP A 154 -42.82 4.67 -24.71
C TRP A 154 -42.56 5.87 -23.80
N THR A 155 -43.47 6.85 -23.81
CA THR A 155 -43.29 8.09 -23.05
C THR A 155 -44.32 8.27 -21.94
N THR A 156 -43.94 9.05 -20.93
CA THR A 156 -44.87 9.64 -19.94
C THR A 156 -45.76 10.69 -20.60
N SER A 157 -46.72 11.23 -19.85
CA SER A 157 -47.60 12.31 -20.35
C SER A 157 -46.86 13.61 -20.69
N THR A 158 -45.65 13.81 -20.14
CA THR A 158 -44.79 14.98 -20.40
C THR A 158 -43.67 14.68 -21.41
N GLY A 159 -43.68 13.50 -22.05
CA GLY A 159 -42.75 13.18 -23.13
C GLY A 159 -41.40 12.58 -22.70
N HIS A 160 -41.20 12.26 -21.42
CA HIS A 160 -39.99 11.55 -20.98
C HIS A 160 -40.10 10.04 -21.24
N PRO A 161 -38.99 9.32 -21.50
CA PRO A 161 -38.99 7.87 -21.65
C PRO A 161 -39.54 7.16 -20.40
N ARG A 162 -40.30 6.07 -20.60
CA ARG A 162 -40.74 5.16 -19.54
C ARG A 162 -39.73 4.05 -19.24
N ALA A 163 -38.79 3.82 -20.14
CA ALA A 163 -37.59 3.04 -19.89
C ALA A 163 -36.39 3.96 -20.18
N ASP A 164 -35.92 4.66 -19.16
CA ASP A 164 -34.78 5.55 -19.30
C ASP A 164 -33.47 4.76 -19.11
N LEU A 165 -32.68 4.64 -20.18
CA LEU A 165 -31.47 3.83 -20.20
C LEU A 165 -30.28 4.67 -19.70
N VAL A 166 -30.11 4.70 -18.38
CA VAL A 166 -29.14 5.58 -17.70
C VAL A 166 -27.70 5.18 -17.98
N GLY A 167 -26.81 6.16 -17.88
CA GLY A 167 -25.38 5.98 -17.99
C GLY A 167 -24.78 5.21 -16.81
N MET A 168 -23.62 4.61 -17.04
CA MET A 168 -22.74 4.01 -16.04
C MET A 168 -21.35 3.79 -16.63
N THR A 169 -20.41 3.25 -15.86
CA THR A 169 -19.14 2.75 -16.42
C THR A 169 -19.35 1.49 -17.26
N TYR A 170 -18.50 1.27 -18.25
CA TYR A 170 -18.62 0.14 -19.18
C TYR A 170 -18.39 -1.20 -18.50
N HIS A 171 -17.33 -1.33 -17.72
CA HIS A 171 -16.96 -2.56 -17.04
C HIS A 171 -17.46 -2.62 -15.60
N HIS A 172 -18.48 -1.83 -15.24
CA HIS A 172 -18.95 -1.77 -13.85
C HIS A 172 -17.81 -1.42 -12.87
N SER A 173 -17.00 -0.44 -13.26
CA SER A 173 -15.83 -0.03 -12.53
C SER A 173 -16.16 0.91 -11.38
N PHE A 174 -15.51 0.71 -10.25
CA PHE A 174 -15.81 1.39 -8.99
C PHE A 174 -15.40 2.86 -9.02
N SER A 175 -16.29 3.69 -9.57
CA SER A 175 -16.00 5.07 -9.96
C SER A 175 -15.40 5.95 -8.85
N PRO A 176 -15.81 5.84 -7.57
CA PRO A 176 -15.31 6.72 -6.52
C PRO A 176 -13.82 6.60 -6.16
N LEU A 177 -13.12 5.61 -6.69
CA LEU A 177 -11.70 5.36 -6.39
C LEU A 177 -10.83 5.34 -7.64
N LEU A 178 -11.43 5.47 -8.83
CA LEU A 178 -10.68 5.49 -10.09
C LEU A 178 -9.98 6.84 -10.29
N PRO A 179 -8.78 6.85 -10.89
CA PRO A 179 -8.24 8.08 -11.48
C PRO A 179 -9.23 8.68 -12.49
N GLU A 180 -9.36 10.01 -12.52
CA GLU A 180 -10.34 10.70 -13.39
C GLU A 180 -10.16 10.36 -14.88
N SER A 181 -8.92 10.23 -15.32
CA SER A 181 -8.51 9.76 -16.65
C SER A 181 -9.13 8.40 -16.99
N VAL A 182 -9.08 7.44 -16.06
CA VAL A 182 -9.63 6.09 -16.21
C VAL A 182 -11.15 6.13 -16.21
N LEU A 183 -11.77 6.88 -15.29
CA LEU A 183 -13.24 7.09 -15.27
C LEU A 183 -13.72 7.72 -16.60
N ARG A 184 -12.96 8.67 -17.14
CA ARG A 184 -13.23 9.29 -18.45
C ARG A 184 -13.19 8.27 -19.58
N LYS A 185 -12.22 7.34 -19.56
CA LYS A 185 -12.17 6.24 -20.55
C LYS A 185 -13.37 5.31 -20.42
N GLU A 186 -13.70 4.86 -19.20
CA GLU A 186 -14.87 4.01 -18.90
C GLU A 186 -16.17 4.59 -19.46
N ILE A 187 -16.42 5.88 -19.21
CA ILE A 187 -17.64 6.56 -19.68
C ILE A 187 -17.61 6.78 -21.20
N ALA A 188 -16.45 7.11 -21.77
CA ALA A 188 -16.33 7.29 -23.21
C ALA A 188 -16.67 6.01 -23.98
N ILE A 189 -16.11 4.86 -23.56
CA ILE A 189 -16.39 3.57 -24.20
C ILE A 189 -17.81 3.08 -23.89
N PHE A 190 -18.36 3.38 -22.70
CA PHE A 190 -19.77 3.11 -22.38
C PHE A 190 -20.70 3.81 -23.35
N ARG A 191 -20.48 5.11 -23.60
CA ARG A 191 -21.31 5.86 -24.54
C ARG A 191 -21.24 5.27 -25.94
N ASP A 192 -20.09 4.75 -26.37
CA ASP A 192 -19.92 4.07 -27.66
C ASP A 192 -20.74 2.77 -27.77
N VAL A 193 -20.73 1.90 -26.76
CA VAL A 193 -21.57 0.68 -26.81
C VAL A 193 -23.04 1.01 -26.61
N TRP A 194 -23.37 2.01 -25.80
CA TRP A 194 -24.75 2.40 -25.52
C TRP A 194 -25.50 2.77 -26.81
N TRP A 195 -24.96 3.66 -27.65
CA TRP A 195 -25.69 4.09 -28.85
C TRP A 195 -25.80 2.93 -29.87
N LYS A 196 -24.77 2.08 -29.96
CA LYS A 196 -24.78 0.87 -30.82
C LYS A 196 -25.85 -0.13 -30.37
N SER A 197 -25.96 -0.38 -29.07
CA SER A 197 -26.93 -1.32 -28.50
C SER A 197 -28.35 -0.80 -28.50
N TRP A 198 -28.57 0.51 -28.35
CA TRP A 198 -29.92 1.04 -28.15
C TRP A 198 -30.50 1.78 -29.35
N SER A 199 -29.89 1.60 -30.53
CA SER A 199 -30.23 2.34 -31.76
C SER A 199 -30.23 3.86 -31.52
N GLY A 200 -29.29 4.32 -30.69
CA GLY A 200 -29.10 5.73 -30.39
C GLY A 200 -28.45 6.48 -31.55
N ASN A 201 -28.39 7.79 -31.44
CA ASN A 201 -27.73 8.62 -32.44
C ASN A 201 -26.22 8.39 -32.40
N PRO A 202 -25.54 8.29 -33.57
CA PRO A 202 -24.07 8.12 -33.62
C PRO A 202 -23.27 9.27 -32.97
N ASP A 203 -23.85 10.47 -32.89
CA ASP A 203 -23.29 11.62 -32.17
C ASP A 203 -23.52 11.55 -30.64
N LYS A 204 -24.18 10.48 -30.17
CA LYS A 204 -24.45 10.17 -28.76
C LYS A 204 -25.25 11.27 -28.06
N SER A 205 -26.05 12.05 -28.80
CA SER A 205 -26.80 13.18 -28.27
C SER A 205 -28.04 12.78 -27.46
N ASP A 206 -28.53 11.56 -27.67
CA ASP A 206 -29.80 11.04 -27.16
C ASP A 206 -29.64 10.01 -26.02
N HIS A 207 -28.43 9.94 -25.45
CA HIS A 207 -28.22 9.20 -24.20
C HIS A 207 -29.11 9.76 -23.08
N SER A 208 -29.36 8.95 -22.05
CA SER A 208 -30.00 9.44 -20.83
C SER A 208 -29.13 10.47 -20.13
N ARG A 209 -29.77 11.49 -19.54
CA ARG A 209 -29.09 12.49 -18.69
C ARG A 209 -28.77 11.96 -17.30
N GLY A 210 -29.23 10.76 -16.95
CA GLY A 210 -28.96 10.12 -15.68
C GLY A 210 -27.73 9.25 -15.67
N PHE A 211 -27.12 9.13 -14.49
CA PHE A 211 -26.02 8.22 -14.22
C PHE A 211 -26.33 7.32 -13.02
N TRP A 212 -26.05 6.03 -13.17
CA TRP A 212 -25.99 5.06 -12.07
C TRP A 212 -24.53 4.92 -11.62
N PRO A 213 -24.17 5.41 -10.43
CA PRO A 213 -22.90 5.08 -9.83
C PRO A 213 -22.89 3.61 -9.42
N ILE A 214 -21.81 2.92 -9.76
CA ILE A 214 -21.63 1.50 -9.45
C ILE A 214 -21.74 1.28 -7.95
N GLU A 215 -22.55 0.29 -7.52
CA GLU A 215 -22.85 0.01 -6.09
C GLU A 215 -23.55 1.16 -5.35
N CYS A 216 -24.18 2.05 -6.12
CA CYS A 216 -24.64 3.36 -5.67
C CYS A 216 -23.53 4.16 -4.95
N ALA A 217 -22.28 3.93 -5.33
CA ALA A 217 -21.11 4.51 -4.69
C ALA A 217 -20.85 5.91 -5.25
N PHE A 218 -21.00 6.93 -4.41
CA PHE A 218 -20.84 8.32 -4.82
C PHE A 218 -19.64 8.98 -4.14
N SER A 219 -19.00 9.88 -4.87
CA SER A 219 -18.09 10.88 -4.34
C SER A 219 -18.02 12.07 -5.29
N ARG A 220 -17.81 13.27 -4.74
CA ARG A 220 -17.90 14.53 -5.50
C ARG A 220 -16.90 14.63 -6.67
N HIS A 221 -15.75 13.97 -6.62
CA HIS A 221 -14.76 13.95 -7.71
C HIS A 221 -15.27 13.35 -9.02
N MET A 222 -16.37 12.59 -8.98
CA MET A 222 -16.98 12.06 -10.19
C MET A 222 -17.63 13.18 -11.01
N ILE A 223 -18.05 14.28 -10.36
CA ILE A 223 -18.88 15.33 -10.96
C ILE A 223 -18.24 15.89 -12.24
N PRO A 224 -16.96 16.34 -12.28
CA PRO A 224 -16.39 16.92 -13.49
C PRO A 224 -16.46 15.99 -14.69
N VAL A 225 -16.12 14.70 -14.50
CA VAL A 225 -16.17 13.71 -15.57
C VAL A 225 -17.61 13.45 -16.01
N LEU A 226 -18.55 13.31 -15.07
CA LEU A 226 -19.96 13.10 -15.42
C LEU A 226 -20.53 14.27 -16.25
N ARG A 227 -20.18 15.49 -15.87
CA ARG A 227 -20.63 16.71 -16.54
C ARG A 227 -19.97 16.89 -17.91
N GLU A 228 -18.69 16.55 -18.05
CA GLU A 228 -17.99 16.49 -19.33
C GLU A 228 -18.74 15.63 -20.36
N PHE A 229 -19.32 14.51 -19.93
CA PHE A 229 -20.08 13.62 -20.81
C PHE A 229 -21.57 13.96 -20.95
N GLY A 230 -22.07 15.01 -20.28
CA GLY A 230 -23.43 15.51 -20.44
C GLY A 230 -24.48 14.86 -19.55
N TYR A 231 -24.06 14.22 -18.45
CA TYR A 231 -24.98 13.78 -17.39
C TYR A 231 -25.40 14.98 -16.53
N GLU A 232 -26.67 15.02 -16.14
CA GLU A 232 -27.28 16.12 -15.39
C GLU A 232 -27.73 15.70 -13.99
N TRP A 233 -27.94 14.39 -13.78
CA TRP A 233 -28.30 13.85 -12.48
C TRP A 233 -27.67 12.48 -12.24
N VAL A 234 -27.48 12.16 -10.96
CA VAL A 234 -26.89 10.91 -10.48
C VAL A 234 -27.70 10.36 -9.33
N ILE A 235 -27.90 9.03 -9.30
CA ILE A 235 -28.58 8.38 -8.19
C ILE A 235 -27.61 8.25 -7.01
N VAL A 236 -28.06 8.55 -5.79
CA VAL A 236 -27.26 8.39 -4.56
C VAL A 236 -28.06 7.65 -3.49
N ALA A 237 -27.41 6.93 -2.60
CA ALA A 237 -28.09 6.31 -1.47
C ALA A 237 -28.60 7.37 -0.48
N ASN A 238 -29.86 7.28 -0.07
CA ASN A 238 -30.45 8.26 0.84
C ASN A 238 -29.79 8.25 2.24
N SER A 239 -29.14 7.16 2.64
CA SER A 239 -28.33 7.13 3.87
C SER A 239 -27.20 8.17 3.86
N HIS A 240 -26.57 8.44 2.71
CA HIS A 240 -25.48 9.42 2.57
C HIS A 240 -25.94 10.88 2.55
N LEU A 241 -27.26 11.11 2.52
CA LEU A 241 -27.86 12.40 2.89
C LEU A 241 -28.25 12.40 4.36
N ALA A 242 -28.85 11.31 4.85
CA ALA A 242 -29.28 11.20 6.24
C ALA A 242 -28.13 11.42 7.22
N ARG A 243 -26.97 10.80 6.94
CA ARG A 243 -25.78 10.80 7.79
C ARG A 243 -25.06 12.15 7.83
N THR A 244 -25.35 13.06 6.89
CA THR A 244 -24.81 14.42 6.92
C THR A 244 -25.63 15.35 7.83
N CYS A 245 -26.79 14.94 8.33
CA CYS A 245 -27.57 15.76 9.25
C CYS A 245 -26.84 15.92 10.60
N GLN A 246 -26.79 17.15 11.13
CA GLN A 246 -26.05 17.49 12.35
C GLN A 246 -26.42 16.62 13.57
N ASN A 247 -27.71 16.28 13.69
CA ASN A 247 -28.26 15.50 14.79
C ASN A 247 -28.47 14.01 14.48
N TYR A 248 -27.83 13.46 13.43
CA TYR A 248 -27.96 12.04 13.07
C TYR A 248 -27.60 11.12 14.25
N LEU A 249 -26.48 11.39 14.94
CA LEU A 249 -26.02 10.57 16.07
C LEU A 249 -26.89 10.72 17.33
N ASP A 250 -27.77 11.72 17.40
CA ASP A 250 -28.72 11.88 18.52
C ASP A 250 -29.96 11.00 18.36
N VAL A 251 -30.27 10.60 17.12
CA VAL A 251 -31.47 9.83 16.76
C VAL A 251 -31.16 8.41 16.29
N ALA A 252 -29.94 8.18 15.81
CA ALA A 252 -29.48 6.86 15.43
C ALA A 252 -29.56 5.89 16.64
N PRO A 253 -29.93 4.62 16.42
CA PRO A 253 -29.87 3.58 17.44
C PRO A 253 -28.45 3.41 18.04
N SER A 254 -28.32 2.58 19.08
CA SER A 254 -26.99 2.23 19.65
C SER A 254 -26.19 1.31 18.71
N ALA A 255 -24.84 1.38 18.77
CA ALA A 255 -23.98 0.61 17.87
C ALA A 255 -24.20 -0.90 18.01
N GLY A 256 -24.17 -1.61 16.89
CA GLY A 256 -24.35 -3.06 16.83
C GLY A 256 -25.77 -3.53 17.13
N THR A 257 -26.76 -2.65 17.06
CA THR A 257 -28.16 -3.09 16.94
C THR A 257 -28.40 -3.55 15.50
N ASN A 258 -29.39 -4.43 15.30
CA ASN A 258 -29.78 -4.85 13.96
C ASN A 258 -30.16 -3.67 13.04
N THR A 259 -30.51 -2.51 13.61
CA THR A 259 -30.90 -1.29 12.90
C THR A 259 -29.77 -0.30 12.64
N TRP A 260 -28.58 -0.49 13.23
CA TRP A 260 -27.44 0.40 13.03
C TRP A 260 -26.12 -0.37 13.10
N ASN A 261 -25.65 -0.78 11.92
CA ASN A 261 -24.47 -1.62 11.73
C ASN A 261 -23.37 -0.97 10.88
N ASN A 262 -23.37 0.35 10.71
CA ASN A 262 -22.44 1.07 9.83
C ASN A 262 -21.44 1.95 10.61
N VAL A 263 -20.41 2.40 9.90
CA VAL A 263 -19.41 3.34 10.41
C VAL A 263 -20.11 4.66 10.77
N PRO A 264 -19.96 5.20 11.99
CA PRO A 264 -20.51 6.51 12.33
C PRO A 264 -19.96 7.60 11.40
N PRO A 265 -20.77 8.60 10.97
CA PRO A 265 -20.27 9.69 10.15
C PRO A 265 -19.25 10.54 10.91
N ASN A 266 -18.20 10.97 10.21
CA ASN A 266 -17.25 11.94 10.77
C ASN A 266 -17.95 13.29 10.95
N ARG A 267 -17.53 14.08 11.93
CA ARG A 267 -18.11 15.41 12.16
C ARG A 267 -17.87 16.39 11.01
N ALA A 268 -16.81 16.20 10.21
CA ALA A 268 -16.57 16.96 8.99
C ALA A 268 -17.64 16.71 7.91
N ASP A 269 -18.33 15.56 7.95
CA ASP A 269 -19.41 15.22 7.01
C ASP A 269 -20.79 15.67 7.50
N ARG A 270 -20.93 16.12 8.75
CA ARG A 270 -22.22 16.52 9.35
C ARG A 270 -22.62 17.97 9.01
N LEU A 271 -22.69 18.25 7.71
CA LEU A 271 -22.93 19.58 7.13
C LEU A 271 -24.40 19.85 6.74
N GLY A 272 -25.24 18.82 6.78
CA GLY A 272 -26.67 18.91 6.50
C GLY A 272 -27.47 19.58 7.63
N PRO A 273 -28.80 19.70 7.47
CA PRO A 273 -29.65 20.37 8.44
C PRO A 273 -29.79 19.58 9.75
N ALA A 274 -30.19 20.27 10.81
CA ALA A 274 -30.75 19.63 11.99
C ALA A 274 -32.24 19.32 11.74
N VAL A 275 -32.61 18.04 11.72
CA VAL A 275 -33.97 17.59 11.38
C VAL A 275 -34.78 17.28 12.65
N PRO A 276 -36.03 17.77 12.79
CA PRO A 276 -36.90 17.46 13.93
C PRO A 276 -37.01 15.97 14.25
N VAL A 277 -36.93 15.59 15.53
CA VAL A 277 -36.91 14.18 15.99
C VAL A 277 -38.08 13.34 15.45
N ASN A 278 -39.26 13.94 15.25
CA ASN A 278 -40.44 13.24 14.75
C ASN A 278 -40.44 12.98 13.23
N GLN A 279 -39.45 13.50 12.50
CA GLN A 279 -39.27 13.30 11.05
C GLN A 279 -38.28 12.17 10.74
N TRP A 280 -37.75 11.52 11.77
CA TRP A 280 -36.83 10.40 11.63
C TRP A 280 -37.56 9.08 11.79
N TRP A 281 -37.16 8.11 10.98
CA TRP A 281 -37.58 6.72 11.14
C TRP A 281 -36.40 5.78 10.89
N SER A 282 -36.45 4.60 11.51
CA SER A 282 -35.41 3.57 11.36
C SER A 282 -36.04 2.24 10.99
N SER A 283 -35.34 1.45 10.18
CA SER A 283 -35.80 0.12 9.79
C SER A 283 -34.62 -0.79 9.47
N THR A 284 -34.85 -2.10 9.55
CA THR A 284 -33.85 -3.15 9.27
C THR A 284 -34.49 -4.41 8.71
N ILE A 285 -33.74 -5.11 7.86
CA ILE A 285 -33.96 -6.51 7.47
C ILE A 285 -32.63 -7.23 7.47
N ASP A 286 -32.58 -8.41 8.09
CA ASP A 286 -31.38 -9.26 8.15
C ASP A 286 -30.10 -8.54 8.63
N GLY A 287 -30.27 -7.52 9.50
CA GLY A 287 -29.17 -6.71 10.04
C GLY A 287 -28.67 -5.60 9.11
N ARG A 288 -29.31 -5.43 7.94
CA ARG A 288 -29.12 -4.34 6.97
C ARG A 288 -30.21 -3.29 7.18
N GLY A 289 -29.84 -2.02 7.27
CA GLY A 289 -30.79 -0.96 7.64
C GLY A 289 -30.13 0.37 7.94
N GLY A 290 -30.96 1.35 8.28
CA GLY A 290 -30.51 2.72 8.54
C GLY A 290 -31.56 3.58 9.25
N THR A 291 -31.21 4.84 9.44
CA THR A 291 -32.07 5.87 10.05
C THR A 291 -32.18 7.03 9.07
N PHE A 292 -33.40 7.40 8.69
CA PHE A 292 -33.66 8.27 7.54
C PHE A 292 -34.58 9.43 7.92
N PRO A 293 -34.23 10.68 7.59
CA PRO A 293 -35.08 11.84 7.77
C PRO A 293 -36.00 12.05 6.56
N ALA A 294 -37.30 12.19 6.80
CA ALA A 294 -38.27 12.59 5.79
C ALA A 294 -38.78 14.03 6.03
N PRO A 295 -38.81 14.91 5.02
CA PRO A 295 -38.62 14.60 3.61
C PRO A 295 -37.17 14.72 3.11
N TYR A 296 -36.23 15.24 3.92
CA TYR A 296 -34.89 15.67 3.46
C TYR A 296 -34.14 14.61 2.65
N ALA A 297 -34.04 13.37 3.14
CA ALA A 297 -33.32 12.30 2.44
C ALA A 297 -34.14 11.65 1.29
N TYR A 298 -35.32 12.18 0.97
CA TYR A 298 -36.20 11.72 -0.11
C TYR A 298 -36.43 12.82 -1.15
N GLN A 299 -35.70 13.94 -1.08
CA GLN A 299 -35.78 15.04 -2.03
C GLN A 299 -34.53 15.08 -2.90
N ALA A 300 -34.66 15.49 -4.16
CA ALA A 300 -33.49 15.79 -4.99
C ALA A 300 -32.80 17.08 -4.51
N HIS A 301 -31.47 17.05 -4.55
CA HIS A 301 -30.59 18.17 -4.18
C HIS A 301 -29.54 18.38 -5.28
N LYS A 302 -28.59 19.29 -5.07
CA LYS A 302 -27.34 19.36 -5.83
C LYS A 302 -26.16 18.97 -4.96
N ALA A 303 -25.25 18.16 -5.50
CA ALA A 303 -23.90 18.02 -4.97
C ALA A 303 -22.95 18.95 -5.74
N GLN A 304 -21.92 19.46 -5.07
CA GLN A 304 -20.93 20.36 -5.65
C GLN A 304 -19.53 19.74 -5.59
N TYR A 305 -18.80 19.91 -6.68
CA TYR A 305 -17.35 19.76 -6.76
C TYR A 305 -16.74 21.15 -6.92
N VAL A 306 -15.58 21.35 -6.30
CA VAL A 306 -14.77 22.56 -6.46
C VAL A 306 -13.41 22.11 -6.95
N ASP A 307 -12.97 22.63 -8.09
CA ASP A 307 -11.63 22.42 -8.62
C ASP A 307 -10.61 23.02 -7.62
N PRO A 308 -9.72 22.21 -7.01
CA PRO A 308 -8.81 22.72 -5.98
C PRO A 308 -7.73 23.68 -6.48
N ASP A 309 -7.38 23.64 -7.77
CA ASP A 309 -6.41 24.55 -8.37
C ASP A 309 -7.04 25.91 -8.72
N THR A 310 -8.29 25.91 -9.21
CA THR A 310 -8.91 27.12 -9.76
C THR A 310 -10.02 27.72 -8.89
N GLY A 311 -10.60 26.95 -7.98
CA GLY A 311 -11.82 27.30 -7.24
C GLY A 311 -13.09 27.27 -8.10
N ALA A 312 -13.04 26.70 -9.31
CA ALA A 312 -14.22 26.60 -10.17
C ALA A 312 -15.22 25.58 -9.59
N GLU A 313 -16.46 26.02 -9.42
CA GLU A 313 -17.55 25.18 -8.92
C GLU A 313 -18.28 24.47 -10.07
N GLU A 314 -18.56 23.19 -9.87
CA GLU A 314 -19.44 22.42 -10.74
C GLU A 314 -20.45 21.60 -9.93
N THR A 315 -21.69 21.54 -10.39
CA THR A 315 -22.77 20.87 -9.66
C THR A 315 -23.48 19.81 -10.50
N ILE A 316 -23.96 18.75 -9.85
CA ILE A 316 -24.86 17.75 -10.43
C ILE A 316 -26.08 17.55 -9.52
N VAL A 317 -27.25 17.28 -10.11
CA VAL A 317 -28.44 16.95 -9.32
C VAL A 317 -28.28 15.54 -8.75
N VAL A 318 -28.50 15.36 -7.44
CA VAL A 318 -28.50 14.05 -6.79
C VAL A 318 -29.92 13.59 -6.54
N VAL A 319 -30.23 12.35 -6.91
CA VAL A 319 -31.56 11.73 -6.76
C VAL A 319 -31.46 10.61 -5.73
N PRO A 320 -32.07 10.75 -4.55
CA PRO A 320 -31.94 9.74 -3.51
C PRO A 320 -32.72 8.46 -3.86
N MET A 321 -32.03 7.33 -3.84
CA MET A 321 -32.65 6.00 -3.76
C MET A 321 -32.93 5.61 -2.32
N CYS A 322 -34.00 4.85 -2.11
CA CYS A 322 -34.40 4.40 -0.79
C CYS A 322 -33.64 3.13 -0.40
N ASP A 323 -32.52 3.21 0.31
CA ASP A 323 -31.69 2.03 0.65
C ASP A 323 -32.50 0.83 1.15
N GLN A 324 -33.25 1.05 2.23
CA GLN A 324 -33.99 0.00 2.92
C GLN A 324 -35.17 -0.53 2.10
N LEU A 325 -35.94 0.38 1.49
CA LEU A 325 -37.13 -0.01 0.74
C LEU A 325 -36.75 -0.68 -0.59
N SER A 326 -35.61 -0.30 -1.17
CA SER A 326 -35.07 -0.94 -2.37
C SER A 326 -34.68 -2.38 -2.10
N TYR A 327 -33.98 -2.64 -0.99
CA TYR A 327 -33.65 -4.01 -0.56
C TYR A 327 -34.91 -4.83 -0.29
N GLN A 328 -35.89 -4.27 0.42
CA GLN A 328 -37.20 -4.91 0.65
C GLN A 328 -37.90 -5.31 -0.65
N ASN A 329 -37.98 -4.37 -1.60
CA ASN A 329 -38.68 -4.57 -2.86
C ASN A 329 -37.95 -5.55 -3.78
N GLY A 330 -36.61 -5.58 -3.75
CA GLY A 330 -35.78 -6.50 -4.55
C GLY A 330 -35.84 -7.97 -4.10
N PHE A 331 -36.46 -8.28 -2.96
CA PHE A 331 -36.62 -9.67 -2.46
C PHE A 331 -38.08 -10.07 -2.22
N GLY A 332 -39.05 -9.20 -2.49
CA GLY A 332 -40.45 -9.52 -2.24
C GLY A 332 -41.47 -8.46 -2.68
N ASN A 333 -42.75 -8.81 -2.52
CA ASN A 333 -43.85 -7.88 -2.75
C ASN A 333 -43.88 -6.82 -1.63
N MET A 334 -44.08 -5.57 -2.03
CA MET A 334 -44.16 -4.44 -1.10
C MET A 334 -45.45 -3.63 -1.35
N GLY A 335 -46.09 -3.19 -0.27
CA GLY A 335 -47.20 -2.22 -0.32
C GLY A 335 -46.71 -0.79 -0.13
N THR A 336 -47.59 0.12 0.27
CA THR A 336 -47.26 1.53 0.55
C THR A 336 -47.06 1.83 2.03
N GLY A 337 -47.13 0.84 2.93
CA GLY A 337 -47.25 1.07 4.38
C GLY A 337 -46.18 1.98 4.97
N GLU A 338 -44.90 1.75 4.65
CA GLU A 338 -43.78 2.61 5.07
C GLU A 338 -43.87 4.01 4.45
N ILE A 339 -44.32 4.11 3.20
CA ILE A 339 -44.54 5.40 2.54
C ILE A 339 -45.66 6.17 3.27
N ASP A 340 -46.75 5.50 3.61
CA ASP A 340 -47.94 6.06 4.25
C ASP A 340 -47.62 6.59 5.67
N ASN A 341 -46.79 5.87 6.41
CA ASN A 341 -46.51 6.17 7.82
C ASN A 341 -45.30 7.08 8.02
N GLU A 342 -44.24 6.91 7.21
CA GLU A 342 -42.92 7.49 7.52
C GLU A 342 -42.48 8.60 6.55
N ILE A 343 -43.04 8.65 5.33
CA ILE A 343 -42.58 9.59 4.27
C ILE A 343 -43.68 10.60 3.92
N SER A 344 -44.84 10.10 3.51
CA SER A 344 -45.98 10.90 3.05
C SER A 344 -46.45 11.96 4.05
N PRO A 345 -46.46 11.73 5.38
CA PRO A 345 -46.87 12.76 6.34
C PRO A 345 -45.99 14.01 6.34
N PHE A 346 -44.75 13.90 5.85
CA PHE A 346 -43.77 15.01 5.85
C PHE A 346 -43.54 15.60 4.45
N ALA A 347 -43.98 14.93 3.39
CA ALA A 347 -43.97 15.42 2.01
C ALA A 347 -45.05 16.50 1.77
N THR A 348 -44.89 17.66 2.43
CA THR A 348 -45.91 18.72 2.47
C THR A 348 -45.64 19.88 1.51
N ASP A 349 -44.41 19.98 0.99
CA ASP A 349 -44.00 21.05 0.08
C ASP A 349 -44.09 20.60 -1.39
N PRO A 350 -45.02 21.16 -2.20
CA PRO A 350 -45.13 20.83 -3.62
C PRO A 350 -43.98 21.37 -4.48
N ALA A 351 -43.16 22.32 -3.98
CA ALA A 351 -41.96 22.78 -4.67
C ALA A 351 -40.77 21.83 -4.47
N HIS A 352 -40.80 21.04 -3.38
CA HIS A 352 -39.79 20.04 -3.04
C HIS A 352 -40.46 18.68 -2.76
N PRO A 353 -41.12 18.05 -3.75
CA PRO A 353 -41.74 16.74 -3.58
C PRO A 353 -40.71 15.66 -3.26
N CYS A 354 -41.15 14.63 -2.55
CA CYS A 354 -40.36 13.43 -2.30
C CYS A 354 -40.36 12.49 -3.52
N ILE A 355 -39.25 11.80 -3.71
CA ILE A 355 -39.13 10.62 -4.57
C ILE A 355 -38.82 9.40 -3.70
N VAL A 356 -39.63 8.35 -3.88
CA VAL A 356 -39.39 7.00 -3.36
C VAL A 356 -38.88 6.18 -4.54
N LEU A 357 -37.57 6.13 -4.70
CA LEU A 357 -36.90 5.43 -5.78
C LEU A 357 -36.43 4.05 -5.27
N MET A 358 -37.04 2.99 -5.78
CA MET A 358 -36.65 1.61 -5.49
C MET A 358 -35.55 1.17 -6.47
N ALA A 359 -34.31 1.05 -6.02
CA ALA A 359 -33.15 0.76 -6.84
C ALA A 359 -32.42 -0.51 -6.39
N HIS A 360 -32.42 -1.54 -7.22
CA HIS A 360 -31.76 -2.82 -6.93
C HIS A 360 -31.36 -3.55 -8.21
N ASP A 361 -30.61 -4.64 -8.07
CA ASP A 361 -30.24 -5.53 -9.16
C ASP A 361 -31.50 -6.13 -9.80
N GLY A 362 -31.63 -5.95 -11.10
CA GLY A 362 -32.76 -6.37 -11.90
C GLY A 362 -32.62 -7.80 -12.47
N ASP A 363 -31.50 -8.46 -12.24
CA ASP A 363 -31.18 -9.82 -12.72
C ASP A 363 -30.92 -10.84 -11.60
N ASN A 364 -31.08 -10.43 -10.35
CA ASN A 364 -30.90 -11.30 -9.19
C ASN A 364 -32.21 -12.04 -8.79
N ALA A 365 -32.15 -13.05 -7.91
CA ALA A 365 -33.34 -13.81 -7.52
C ALA A 365 -34.43 -12.91 -6.88
N TRP A 366 -35.55 -12.73 -7.59
CA TRP A 366 -36.69 -11.81 -7.29
C TRP A 366 -36.36 -10.32 -7.15
N GLY A 367 -35.19 -9.91 -7.67
CA GLY A 367 -34.99 -8.63 -8.37
C GLY A 367 -35.06 -8.78 -9.91
N GLY A 368 -34.99 -10.01 -10.42
CA GLY A 368 -35.09 -10.40 -11.84
C GLY A 368 -35.97 -11.63 -12.09
N GLY A 369 -36.65 -12.11 -11.05
CA GLY A 369 -37.55 -13.25 -11.12
C GLY A 369 -38.91 -12.90 -11.73
N ASN A 370 -39.60 -13.91 -12.29
CA ASN A 370 -40.89 -13.72 -12.97
C ASN A 370 -41.93 -12.96 -12.12
N SER A 371 -42.16 -13.35 -10.86
CA SER A 371 -43.17 -12.68 -10.05
C SER A 371 -42.76 -11.31 -9.54
N TYR A 372 -41.45 -11.00 -9.44
CA TYR A 372 -41.05 -9.61 -9.21
C TYR A 372 -41.58 -8.72 -10.34
N TYR A 373 -41.24 -9.07 -11.57
CA TYR A 373 -41.61 -8.31 -12.76
C TYR A 373 -43.11 -8.25 -13.03
N PHE A 374 -43.85 -9.34 -12.76
CA PHE A 374 -45.25 -9.47 -13.18
C PHE A 374 -46.28 -9.41 -12.05
N GLU A 375 -45.84 -9.46 -10.79
CA GLU A 375 -46.73 -9.35 -9.62
C GLU A 375 -46.33 -8.17 -8.72
N SER A 376 -45.06 -8.07 -8.30
CA SER A 376 -44.58 -7.01 -7.40
C SER A 376 -44.68 -5.62 -8.03
N VAL A 377 -44.11 -5.45 -9.22
CA VAL A 377 -44.06 -4.17 -9.94
C VAL A 377 -45.45 -3.58 -10.22
N PRO A 378 -46.39 -4.29 -10.88
CA PRO A 378 -47.74 -3.76 -11.07
C PRO A 378 -48.52 -3.65 -9.76
N GLY A 379 -48.28 -4.53 -8.79
CA GLY A 379 -48.90 -4.50 -7.47
C GLY A 379 -48.63 -3.19 -6.72
N LEU A 380 -47.35 -2.82 -6.58
CA LEU A 380 -46.95 -1.59 -5.92
C LEU A 380 -47.44 -0.36 -6.70
N MET A 381 -47.30 -0.31 -8.02
CA MET A 381 -47.75 0.85 -8.81
C MET A 381 -49.27 1.08 -8.74
N ASN A 382 -50.06 0.01 -8.66
CA ASN A 382 -51.50 0.11 -8.40
C ASN A 382 -51.80 0.63 -6.98
N ALA A 383 -51.07 0.18 -5.96
CA ALA A 383 -51.23 0.67 -4.59
C ALA A 383 -50.84 2.15 -4.46
N VAL A 384 -49.71 2.55 -5.05
CA VAL A 384 -49.24 3.94 -5.14
C VAL A 384 -50.32 4.84 -5.75
N SER A 385 -50.86 4.46 -6.92
CA SER A 385 -51.95 5.22 -7.53
C SER A 385 -53.22 5.20 -6.69
N GLY A 386 -53.54 4.09 -6.03
CA GLY A 386 -54.72 3.93 -5.17
C GLY A 386 -54.69 4.84 -3.93
N ASN A 387 -53.51 5.10 -3.39
CA ASN A 387 -53.28 6.05 -2.29
C ASN A 387 -53.08 7.50 -2.76
N GLY A 388 -53.18 7.75 -4.08
CA GLY A 388 -53.06 9.08 -4.69
C GLY A 388 -51.65 9.68 -4.70
N TYR A 389 -50.63 8.84 -4.55
CA TYR A 389 -49.24 9.16 -4.89
C TYR A 389 -49.05 9.16 -6.41
N GLN A 390 -47.88 9.58 -6.89
CA GLN A 390 -47.56 9.70 -8.31
C GLN A 390 -46.68 8.55 -8.80
N PRO A 391 -47.23 7.54 -9.51
CA PRO A 391 -46.41 6.64 -10.33
C PRO A 391 -45.62 7.46 -11.36
N SER A 392 -44.30 7.39 -11.33
CA SER A 392 -43.41 8.33 -12.05
C SER A 392 -42.26 7.62 -12.77
N THR A 393 -41.44 8.42 -13.44
CA THR A 393 -40.02 8.16 -13.76
C THR A 393 -39.15 9.19 -13.03
N ILE A 394 -37.83 8.98 -12.96
CA ILE A 394 -36.90 9.98 -12.42
C ILE A 394 -36.99 11.27 -13.24
N GLU A 395 -36.93 11.20 -14.57
CA GLU A 395 -37.01 12.40 -15.43
C GLU A 395 -38.36 13.13 -15.31
N HIS A 396 -39.47 12.41 -15.17
CA HIS A 396 -40.77 13.05 -14.92
C HIS A 396 -40.83 13.76 -13.56
N TYR A 397 -40.23 13.15 -12.52
CA TYR A 397 -40.08 13.78 -11.20
C TYR A 397 -39.18 15.02 -11.30
N LEU A 398 -37.99 14.90 -11.88
CA LEU A 398 -37.08 16.04 -12.04
C LEU A 398 -37.64 17.13 -12.96
N GLY A 399 -38.59 16.81 -13.84
CA GLY A 399 -39.32 17.76 -14.68
C GLY A 399 -40.40 18.55 -13.93
N SER A 400 -40.77 18.15 -12.70
CA SER A 400 -41.66 18.92 -11.83
C SER A 400 -40.92 19.93 -10.94
N LEU A 401 -39.58 19.86 -10.89
CA LEU A 401 -38.73 20.70 -10.04
C LEU A 401 -38.16 21.91 -10.80
N ASP A 402 -37.89 23.00 -10.08
CA ASP A 402 -36.96 24.03 -10.56
C ASP A 402 -35.52 23.58 -10.26
N ARG A 403 -34.92 22.84 -11.20
CA ARG A 403 -33.55 22.32 -11.07
C ARG A 403 -32.50 23.41 -10.82
N ASN A 404 -32.78 24.68 -11.19
CA ASN A 404 -31.84 25.77 -10.95
C ASN A 404 -31.81 26.21 -9.49
N ASN A 405 -32.91 26.00 -8.76
CA ASN A 405 -33.10 26.48 -7.39
C ASN A 405 -33.15 25.34 -6.35
N LEU A 406 -32.58 24.18 -6.67
CA LEU A 406 -32.33 23.13 -5.67
C LEU A 406 -31.17 23.52 -4.76
N ASP A 407 -31.30 23.15 -3.48
CA ASP A 407 -30.28 23.35 -2.47
C ASP A 407 -28.99 22.59 -2.83
N VAL A 408 -27.84 23.22 -2.58
CA VAL A 408 -26.54 22.55 -2.63
C VAL A 408 -26.30 21.91 -1.27
N VAL A 409 -26.01 20.61 -1.26
CA VAL A 409 -25.84 19.82 -0.04
C VAL A 409 -24.55 19.02 -0.10
N HIS A 410 -24.03 18.67 1.07
CA HIS A 410 -23.01 17.65 1.20
C HIS A 410 -23.64 16.26 1.08
N VAL A 411 -22.99 15.40 0.30
CA VAL A 411 -23.29 13.97 0.23
C VAL A 411 -22.04 13.27 0.75
N GLU A 412 -22.19 12.50 1.84
CA GLU A 412 -21.08 11.70 2.36
C GLU A 412 -20.62 10.71 1.29
N ASP A 413 -19.31 10.51 1.18
CA ASP A 413 -18.77 9.46 0.32
C ASP A 413 -19.29 8.08 0.79
N GLY A 414 -19.45 7.15 -0.14
CA GLY A 414 -19.73 5.76 0.22
C GLY A 414 -20.71 5.07 -0.73
N THR A 415 -20.90 3.78 -0.47
CA THR A 415 -21.81 2.85 -1.19
C THR A 415 -23.19 2.80 -0.53
N TRP A 416 -24.17 2.14 -1.14
CA TRP A 416 -25.44 1.89 -0.44
C TRP A 416 -25.26 1.15 0.90
N VAL A 417 -26.05 1.51 1.93
CA VAL A 417 -25.89 1.02 3.31
C VAL A 417 -26.09 -0.50 3.49
N ASN A 418 -26.60 -1.16 2.45
CA ASN A 418 -26.90 -2.59 2.46
C ASN A 418 -25.81 -3.44 1.78
N ALA A 419 -24.78 -2.80 1.22
CA ALA A 419 -23.51 -3.44 0.91
C ALA A 419 -22.89 -4.10 2.15
N ASP A 420 -21.91 -4.98 1.96
CA ASP A 420 -21.28 -5.72 3.06
C ASP A 420 -20.34 -4.86 3.94
N ASP A 421 -19.92 -3.67 3.48
CA ASP A 421 -19.30 -2.61 4.32
C ASP A 421 -20.31 -1.70 5.02
N ARG A 422 -21.61 -1.90 4.77
CA ARG A 422 -22.71 -1.11 5.33
C ARG A 422 -22.67 0.38 4.93
N GLY A 423 -22.24 0.68 3.71
CA GLY A 423 -22.17 2.07 3.22
C GLY A 423 -21.07 2.85 3.93
N SER A 424 -19.90 2.22 4.10
CA SER A 424 -18.76 2.88 4.71
C SER A 424 -18.23 3.99 3.79
N PRO A 425 -17.94 5.19 4.32
CA PRO A 425 -17.29 6.25 3.55
C PRO A 425 -15.82 5.95 3.24
N GLY A 426 -15.23 4.95 3.91
CA GLY A 426 -13.93 4.38 3.56
C GLY A 426 -13.99 3.30 2.48
N PHE A 427 -15.18 2.97 1.95
CA PHE A 427 -15.39 1.92 0.94
C PHE A 427 -14.80 0.55 1.33
N TYR A 428 -14.86 0.19 2.61
CA TYR A 428 -14.09 -0.91 3.20
C TYR A 428 -14.36 -2.30 2.61
N HIS A 429 -15.37 -2.48 1.78
CA HIS A 429 -15.59 -3.76 1.09
C HIS A 429 -14.84 -3.87 -0.25
N TRP A 430 -14.48 -2.75 -0.87
CA TRP A 430 -13.66 -2.70 -2.09
C TRP A 430 -12.24 -2.18 -1.81
N LEU A 431 -11.99 -1.78 -0.57
CA LEU A 431 -10.74 -1.20 -0.12
C LEU A 431 -10.53 -1.44 1.37
N PHE A 432 -10.23 -2.68 1.72
CA PHE A 432 -9.79 -2.98 3.08
C PHE A 432 -8.43 -2.33 3.37
N PRO A 433 -8.23 -1.65 4.53
CA PRO A 433 -6.92 -1.10 4.87
C PRO A 433 -5.88 -2.22 5.03
N PRO A 434 -4.58 -1.94 4.86
CA PRO A 434 -3.54 -2.95 5.02
C PRO A 434 -3.62 -3.57 6.41
N GLN A 435 -3.83 -4.90 6.47
CA GLN A 435 -4.02 -5.62 7.72
C GLN A 435 -2.71 -6.15 8.27
N ARG A 436 -2.59 -6.12 9.60
CA ARG A 436 -1.53 -6.79 10.32
C ARG A 436 -1.66 -8.30 10.13
N ASP A 437 -0.54 -8.97 9.96
CA ASP A 437 -0.47 -10.43 10.05
C ASP A 437 -1.00 -10.89 11.41
N ARG A 438 -2.00 -11.79 11.43
CA ARG A 438 -2.58 -12.32 12.67
C ARG A 438 -1.63 -13.20 13.46
N GLY A 439 -0.55 -13.67 12.85
CA GLY A 439 0.57 -14.32 13.51
C GLY A 439 1.51 -13.36 14.25
N SER A 440 1.38 -12.04 14.01
CA SER A 440 2.21 -11.02 14.66
C SER A 440 1.94 -10.95 16.17
N PRO A 441 2.98 -10.87 17.03
CA PRO A 441 2.80 -10.61 18.46
C PRO A 441 2.08 -9.29 18.77
N ALA A 442 2.08 -8.34 17.83
CA ALA A 442 1.40 -7.06 17.96
C ALA A 442 -0.10 -7.11 17.58
N PHE A 443 -0.57 -8.23 17.00
CA PHE A 443 -1.99 -8.45 16.74
C PHE A 443 -2.68 -8.97 18.00
N ASP A 444 -3.66 -8.23 18.52
CA ASP A 444 -4.57 -8.72 19.55
C ASP A 444 -5.95 -8.93 18.93
N GLY A 445 -6.31 -10.20 18.79
CA GLY A 445 -7.63 -10.61 18.36
C GLY A 445 -8.77 -10.16 19.26
N ASN A 446 -8.57 -9.43 20.37
CA ASN A 446 -9.61 -8.77 21.17
C ASN A 446 -9.60 -7.24 21.05
N ASP A 447 -8.51 -6.65 20.55
CA ASP A 447 -8.37 -5.21 20.37
C ASP A 447 -8.42 -4.85 18.86
N PRO A 448 -9.56 -4.33 18.36
CA PRO A 448 -9.69 -3.92 16.96
C PRO A 448 -8.67 -2.87 16.51
N LYS A 449 -8.05 -2.12 17.43
CA LYS A 449 -7.05 -1.10 17.12
C LYS A 449 -5.74 -1.68 16.61
N THR A 450 -5.54 -2.97 16.82
CA THR A 450 -4.34 -3.70 16.39
C THR A 450 -4.47 -4.33 15.00
N PHE A 451 -5.63 -4.20 14.35
CA PHE A 451 -5.93 -4.93 13.11
C PHE A 451 -5.22 -4.36 11.89
N ALA A 452 -5.13 -3.03 11.76
CA ALA A 452 -4.44 -2.38 10.65
C ALA A 452 -2.95 -2.21 10.94
N ASP A 453 -2.12 -2.24 9.88
CA ASP A 453 -0.67 -2.02 9.97
C ASP A 453 -0.12 -1.23 8.78
N PHE A 454 0.36 -0.02 9.05
CA PHE A 454 0.97 0.86 8.06
C PHE A 454 2.50 0.91 8.18
N GLU A 455 3.05 0.48 9.31
CA GLU A 455 4.45 0.71 9.66
C GLU A 455 5.31 -0.54 9.45
N THR A 456 4.76 -1.72 9.73
CA THR A 456 5.38 -3.03 9.48
C THR A 456 4.55 -3.76 8.42
N PRO A 457 4.84 -3.52 7.12
CA PRO A 457 3.87 -3.51 6.03
C PRO A 457 2.72 -4.50 6.15
N GLY A 458 1.54 -3.96 6.49
CA GLY A 458 0.30 -4.74 6.44
C GLY A 458 -0.11 -5.07 5.01
N PHE A 459 -1.05 -6.00 4.89
CA PHE A 459 -1.52 -6.53 3.62
C PHE A 459 -3.03 -6.75 3.64
N SER A 460 -3.70 -6.47 2.53
CA SER A 460 -5.02 -6.97 2.18
C SER A 460 -5.10 -7.16 0.67
N GLU A 461 -6.00 -8.01 0.19
CA GLU A 461 -6.12 -8.32 -1.25
C GLU A 461 -6.58 -7.09 -2.05
N ASP A 462 -7.67 -6.44 -1.64
CA ASP A 462 -8.17 -5.20 -2.25
C ASP A 462 -7.08 -4.13 -2.39
N PHE A 463 -6.33 -3.90 -1.31
CA PHE A 463 -5.22 -2.93 -1.26
C PHE A 463 -4.17 -3.25 -2.33
N ARG A 464 -3.78 -4.53 -2.47
CA ARG A 464 -2.85 -4.96 -3.52
C ARG A 464 -3.46 -4.75 -4.91
N SER A 465 -4.73 -5.07 -5.10
CA SER A 465 -5.42 -4.91 -6.38
C SER A 465 -5.45 -3.45 -6.83
N TRP A 466 -5.69 -2.50 -5.92
CA TRP A 466 -5.59 -1.07 -6.22
C TRP A 466 -4.17 -0.62 -6.59
N ALA A 467 -3.13 -1.18 -5.96
CA ALA A 467 -1.75 -0.89 -6.34
C ALA A 467 -1.45 -1.27 -7.81
N ILE A 468 -2.06 -2.34 -8.32
CA ILE A 468 -1.93 -2.79 -9.71
C ILE A 468 -2.71 -1.88 -10.66
N ILE A 469 -3.92 -1.49 -10.26
CA ILE A 469 -4.79 -0.58 -11.01
C ILE A 469 -4.11 0.78 -11.19
N VAL A 470 -3.54 1.35 -10.12
CA VAL A 470 -2.83 2.64 -10.13
C VAL A 470 -1.60 2.59 -11.02
N ALA A 471 -0.77 1.55 -10.90
CA ALA A 471 0.41 1.42 -11.77
C ALA A 471 0.04 1.19 -13.24
N GLY A 472 -1.03 0.43 -13.51
CA GLY A 472 -1.57 0.26 -14.85
C GLY A 472 -2.05 1.57 -15.46
N ALA A 473 -2.83 2.36 -14.71
CA ALA A 473 -3.32 3.67 -15.16
C ALA A 473 -2.18 4.57 -15.64
N ASN A 474 -1.14 4.75 -14.81
CA ASN A 474 0.00 5.61 -15.13
C ASN A 474 0.74 5.15 -16.41
N TYR A 475 0.94 3.85 -16.61
CA TYR A 475 1.55 3.33 -17.84
C TYR A 475 0.71 3.64 -19.09
N LEU A 476 -0.61 3.49 -18.98
CA LEU A 476 -1.52 3.70 -20.11
C LEU A 476 -1.67 5.20 -20.43
N GLU A 477 -1.73 6.04 -19.41
CA GLU A 477 -1.70 7.50 -19.54
C GLU A 477 -0.39 7.97 -20.19
N THR A 478 0.76 7.45 -19.74
CA THR A 478 2.05 7.79 -20.33
C THR A 478 2.17 7.30 -21.77
N ALA A 479 1.70 6.08 -22.05
CA ALA A 479 1.68 5.57 -23.42
C ALA A 479 0.83 6.45 -24.34
N GLU A 480 -0.33 6.93 -23.87
CA GLU A 480 -1.18 7.86 -24.61
C GLU A 480 -0.54 9.23 -24.77
N GLN A 481 0.09 9.78 -23.74
CA GLN A 481 0.84 11.04 -23.79
C GLN A 481 1.97 10.98 -24.84
N LEU A 482 2.79 9.93 -24.80
CA LEU A 482 3.88 9.73 -25.75
C LEU A 482 3.37 9.51 -27.18
N TRP A 483 2.33 8.69 -27.35
CA TRP A 483 1.75 8.38 -28.66
C TRP A 483 1.11 9.60 -29.32
N THR A 484 0.34 10.38 -28.56
CA THR A 484 -0.26 11.62 -29.06
C THR A 484 0.80 12.69 -29.34
N GLY A 485 1.84 12.79 -28.50
CA GLY A 485 3.01 13.64 -28.74
C GLY A 485 3.77 13.30 -30.04
N ALA A 486 3.76 12.02 -30.44
CA ALA A 486 4.31 11.55 -31.72
C ALA A 486 3.36 11.76 -32.93
N GLY A 487 2.21 12.40 -32.73
CA GLY A 487 1.19 12.65 -33.77
C GLY A 487 0.17 11.52 -33.94
N GLY A 488 0.15 10.54 -33.02
CA GLY A 488 -0.87 9.51 -32.94
C GLY A 488 -2.19 10.02 -32.35
N SER A 489 -3.21 9.16 -32.36
CA SER A 489 -4.51 9.42 -31.73
C SER A 489 -5.02 8.18 -31.02
N VAL A 490 -5.72 8.35 -29.90
CA VAL A 490 -6.40 7.29 -29.17
C VAL A 490 -7.91 7.53 -29.23
N LEU A 491 -8.65 6.59 -29.82
CA LEU A 491 -10.08 6.74 -30.09
C LEU A 491 -10.90 5.78 -29.23
N ALA A 492 -11.83 6.31 -28.43
CA ALA A 492 -12.68 5.53 -27.52
C ALA A 492 -13.40 4.37 -28.22
N TRP A 493 -13.95 4.59 -29.41
CA TRP A 493 -14.68 3.53 -30.13
C TRP A 493 -13.79 2.35 -30.56
N LYS A 494 -12.47 2.56 -30.73
CA LYS A 494 -11.51 1.49 -31.02
C LYS A 494 -11.05 0.76 -29.75
N ILE A 495 -11.04 1.44 -28.61
CA ILE A 495 -10.87 0.81 -27.30
C ILE A 495 -12.09 -0.07 -27.00
N GLN A 496 -13.30 0.43 -27.25
CA GLN A 496 -14.54 -0.30 -27.02
C GLN A 496 -14.64 -1.54 -27.91
N GLU A 497 -14.43 -1.37 -29.22
CA GLU A 497 -14.60 -2.41 -30.22
C GLU A 497 -13.32 -2.51 -31.07
N PRO A 498 -12.23 -3.12 -30.59
CA PRO A 498 -11.01 -3.30 -31.37
C PRO A 498 -11.23 -4.26 -32.56
N THR A 499 -12.23 -5.12 -32.49
CA THR A 499 -12.68 -5.97 -33.60
C THR A 499 -14.20 -5.89 -33.69
N GLN A 500 -14.71 -5.59 -34.88
CA GLN A 500 -16.16 -5.50 -35.12
C GLN A 500 -16.86 -6.83 -34.86
N VAL A 501 -18.16 -6.72 -34.58
CA VAL A 501 -19.08 -7.85 -34.49
C VAL A 501 -18.98 -8.85 -35.65
N ASN A 502 -18.72 -8.40 -36.88
CA ASN A 502 -18.60 -9.26 -38.06
C ASN A 502 -17.21 -9.92 -38.24
N GLY A 503 -16.31 -9.74 -37.25
CA GLY A 503 -14.94 -10.24 -37.28
C GLY A 503 -13.94 -9.33 -38.00
N THR A 504 -14.36 -8.15 -38.48
CA THR A 504 -13.46 -7.18 -39.13
C THR A 504 -12.60 -6.48 -38.08
N ASP A 505 -11.28 -6.50 -38.26
CA ASP A 505 -10.36 -5.76 -37.40
C ASP A 505 -10.53 -4.25 -37.60
N ASN A 506 -10.76 -3.51 -36.51
CA ASN A 506 -10.82 -2.04 -36.53
C ASN A 506 -9.43 -1.39 -36.51
N ASN A 507 -8.37 -2.21 -36.55
CA ASN A 507 -6.97 -1.81 -36.51
C ASN A 507 -6.72 -0.84 -35.34
N PRO A 508 -6.96 -1.27 -34.08
CA PRO A 508 -6.56 -0.49 -32.92
C PRO A 508 -5.04 -0.35 -32.92
N ASN A 509 -4.53 0.82 -32.56
CA ASN A 509 -3.12 0.92 -32.22
C ASN A 509 -2.85 0.23 -30.86
N PHE A 510 -1.58 -0.01 -30.54
CA PHE A 510 -1.22 -0.75 -29.33
C PHE A 510 -1.62 -0.03 -28.03
N VAL A 511 -1.77 1.30 -28.03
CA VAL A 511 -2.28 2.07 -26.87
C VAL A 511 -3.79 1.87 -26.70
N GLU A 512 -4.55 1.94 -27.79
CA GLU A 512 -5.99 1.61 -27.80
C GLU A 512 -6.22 0.17 -27.34
N GLN A 513 -5.39 -0.76 -27.80
CA GLN A 513 -5.44 -2.16 -27.38
C GLN A 513 -5.01 -2.34 -25.91
N GLY A 514 -4.03 -1.56 -25.44
CA GLY A 514 -3.62 -1.53 -24.04
C GLY A 514 -4.79 -1.12 -23.14
N TRP A 515 -5.44 0.00 -23.45
CA TRP A 515 -6.63 0.46 -22.74
C TRP A 515 -7.76 -0.58 -22.75
N HIS A 516 -7.99 -1.25 -23.88
CA HIS A 516 -9.03 -2.28 -23.98
C HIS A 516 -8.84 -3.41 -22.96
N TYR A 517 -7.62 -3.93 -22.81
CA TYR A 517 -7.35 -5.00 -21.84
C TYR A 517 -7.30 -4.51 -20.40
N TYR A 518 -6.70 -3.35 -20.14
CA TYR A 518 -6.58 -2.78 -18.79
C TYR A 518 -7.96 -2.57 -18.15
N LEU A 519 -8.87 -1.92 -18.89
CA LEU A 519 -10.22 -1.60 -18.41
C LEU A 519 -11.05 -2.88 -18.12
N GLY A 520 -10.80 -3.97 -18.84
CA GLY A 520 -11.46 -5.26 -18.61
C GLY A 520 -11.16 -5.91 -17.26
N GLY A 521 -10.17 -5.42 -16.50
CA GLY A 521 -9.85 -5.88 -15.15
C GLY A 521 -10.35 -4.99 -14.02
N LEU A 522 -11.16 -3.97 -14.31
CA LEU A 522 -11.57 -2.94 -13.35
C LEU A 522 -12.97 -3.15 -12.77
N ASP A 523 -13.59 -4.31 -13.01
CA ASP A 523 -14.92 -4.61 -12.52
C ASP A 523 -14.97 -4.58 -10.98
N SER A 524 -15.95 -3.88 -10.40
CA SER A 524 -16.06 -3.77 -8.94
C SER A 524 -16.31 -5.12 -8.26
N GLY A 525 -16.89 -6.09 -8.97
CA GLY A 525 -17.12 -7.44 -8.47
C GLY A 525 -15.84 -8.19 -8.16
N PHE A 526 -14.75 -7.89 -8.88
CA PHE A 526 -13.46 -8.54 -8.64
C PHE A 526 -12.85 -8.19 -7.28
N LEU A 527 -13.12 -6.98 -6.79
CA LEU A 527 -12.74 -6.55 -5.43
C LEU A 527 -13.80 -6.99 -4.41
N TYR A 528 -15.10 -6.84 -4.74
CA TYR A 528 -16.21 -7.25 -3.87
C TYR A 528 -16.08 -8.70 -3.39
N TYR A 529 -15.86 -9.62 -4.32
CA TYR A 529 -15.72 -11.03 -4.02
C TYR A 529 -14.28 -11.41 -3.65
N GLY A 530 -13.32 -10.53 -3.96
CA GLY A 530 -11.91 -10.62 -3.60
C GLY A 530 -11.29 -11.99 -3.83
N SER A 531 -11.08 -12.73 -2.74
CA SER A 531 -10.47 -14.07 -2.76
C SER A 531 -11.38 -15.20 -3.28
N SER A 532 -12.59 -14.90 -3.75
CA SER A 532 -13.49 -15.92 -4.27
C SER A 532 -13.04 -16.37 -5.67
N LEU A 533 -12.96 -17.68 -5.85
CA LEU A 533 -12.67 -18.31 -7.15
C LEU A 533 -11.32 -17.92 -7.76
N ASP A 534 -11.33 -16.98 -8.71
CA ASP A 534 -10.15 -16.47 -9.42
C ASP A 534 -10.21 -14.95 -9.63
N ASP A 535 -10.99 -14.26 -8.79
CA ASP A 535 -11.27 -12.82 -8.88
C ASP A 535 -10.07 -11.98 -8.42
N GLU A 536 -9.29 -12.47 -7.48
CA GLU A 536 -8.09 -11.81 -6.97
C GLU A 536 -6.99 -11.62 -8.06
N MET A 537 -7.08 -12.34 -9.19
CA MET A 537 -6.10 -12.29 -10.29
C MET A 537 -6.48 -11.32 -11.41
N LYS A 538 -7.72 -10.84 -11.47
CA LYS A 538 -8.27 -10.23 -12.70
C LYS A 538 -7.57 -8.94 -13.06
N SER A 539 -7.28 -8.09 -12.07
CA SER A 539 -6.49 -6.87 -12.21
C SER A 539 -5.07 -7.17 -12.73
N SER A 540 -4.42 -8.21 -12.20
CA SER A 540 -3.08 -8.65 -12.61
C SER A 540 -3.05 -9.14 -14.06
N LEU A 541 -4.03 -9.95 -14.45
CA LEU A 541 -4.16 -10.46 -15.82
C LEU A 541 -4.41 -9.33 -16.83
N ALA A 542 -5.36 -8.45 -16.52
CA ALA A 542 -5.72 -7.31 -17.35
C ALA A 542 -4.53 -6.37 -17.59
N GLN A 543 -3.82 -5.98 -16.51
CA GLN A 543 -2.62 -5.14 -16.62
C GLN A 543 -1.54 -5.84 -17.45
N ARG A 544 -1.33 -7.15 -17.22
CA ARG A 544 -0.35 -7.91 -18.00
C ARG A 544 -0.66 -7.86 -19.49
N ARG A 545 -1.92 -8.11 -19.88
CA ARG A 545 -2.35 -8.07 -21.28
C ARG A 545 -2.31 -6.68 -21.89
N ALA A 546 -2.60 -5.66 -21.10
CA ALA A 546 -2.49 -4.27 -21.52
C ALA A 546 -1.05 -3.89 -21.86
N LEU A 547 -0.10 -4.22 -20.99
CA LEU A 547 1.30 -3.87 -21.19
C LEU A 547 2.02 -4.78 -22.22
N ASP A 548 1.47 -5.98 -22.47
CA ASP A 548 1.87 -6.90 -23.55
C ASP A 548 1.24 -6.52 -24.93
N ALA A 549 0.30 -5.56 -24.98
CA ALA A 549 -0.25 -5.09 -26.25
C ALA A 549 0.88 -4.51 -27.11
N GLY A 550 0.88 -4.75 -28.43
CA GLY A 550 2.02 -4.40 -29.27
C GLY A 550 1.74 -4.50 -30.75
N ASP A 551 2.60 -3.89 -31.55
CA ASP A 551 2.47 -3.82 -33.02
C ASP A 551 3.30 -4.90 -33.76
N GLY A 552 3.88 -5.84 -33.01
CA GLY A 552 4.77 -6.89 -33.50
C GLY A 552 6.25 -6.49 -33.53
N SER A 553 6.60 -5.21 -33.34
CA SER A 553 7.98 -4.74 -33.18
C SER A 553 8.36 -4.56 -31.72
N GLN A 554 7.43 -4.10 -30.89
CA GLN A 554 7.60 -3.93 -29.45
C GLN A 554 6.25 -3.97 -28.74
N THR A 555 6.27 -4.20 -27.42
CA THR A 555 5.08 -4.06 -26.56
C THR A 555 4.88 -2.61 -26.11
N LEU A 556 3.71 -2.30 -25.57
CA LEU A 556 3.37 -1.00 -24.97
C LEU A 556 4.37 -0.67 -23.85
N LYS A 557 4.67 -1.65 -23.00
CA LYS A 557 5.68 -1.47 -21.95
C LYS A 557 7.05 -1.10 -22.54
N GLN A 558 7.51 -1.86 -23.54
CA GLN A 558 8.80 -1.59 -24.21
C GLN A 558 8.83 -0.21 -24.88
N TYR A 559 7.71 0.22 -25.46
CA TYR A 559 7.56 1.56 -26.01
C TYR A 559 7.71 2.63 -24.92
N VAL A 560 6.99 2.53 -23.81
CA VAL A 560 7.08 3.50 -22.70
C VAL A 560 8.48 3.52 -22.08
N ASP A 561 9.03 2.35 -21.73
CA ASP A 561 10.37 2.21 -21.12
C ASP A 561 11.46 2.80 -22.02
N GLY A 562 11.31 2.71 -23.34
CA GLY A 562 12.24 3.27 -24.33
C GLY A 562 12.17 4.79 -24.49
N HIS A 563 11.15 5.46 -23.92
CA HIS A 563 10.84 6.87 -24.12
C HIS A 563 10.69 7.67 -22.81
N LEU A 564 11.16 7.15 -21.67
CA LEU A 564 11.04 7.80 -20.35
C LEU A 564 11.59 9.24 -20.31
N ALA A 565 12.57 9.59 -21.15
CA ALA A 565 13.11 10.95 -21.23
C ALA A 565 12.12 11.98 -21.84
N SER A 566 11.01 11.52 -22.44
CA SER A 566 9.94 12.35 -23.01
C SER A 566 8.63 12.26 -22.22
N ASP A 567 8.68 11.63 -21.05
CA ASP A 567 7.55 11.50 -20.15
C ASP A 567 7.17 12.85 -19.53
N LEU A 568 5.90 13.22 -19.71
CA LEU A 568 5.28 14.43 -19.14
C LEU A 568 4.07 14.08 -18.27
N THR A 569 3.86 12.80 -18.00
CA THR A 569 2.76 12.30 -17.18
C THR A 569 3.17 12.46 -15.72
N ALA A 570 2.32 13.10 -14.92
CA ALA A 570 2.59 13.21 -13.50
C ALA A 570 2.29 11.87 -12.78
N PRO A 571 2.81 11.66 -11.56
CA PRO A 571 2.50 10.46 -10.79
C PRO A 571 0.99 10.25 -10.64
N THR A 572 0.52 9.02 -10.86
CA THR A 572 -0.86 8.68 -10.52
C THR A 572 -0.95 8.50 -9.00
N VAL A 573 -1.68 9.40 -8.34
CA VAL A 573 -1.91 9.39 -6.88
C VAL A 573 -3.30 8.84 -6.61
N PHE A 574 -3.38 7.71 -5.92
CA PHE A 574 -4.65 7.15 -5.46
C PHE A 574 -5.31 8.10 -4.45
N LYS A 575 -6.65 8.16 -4.43
CA LYS A 575 -7.39 9.01 -3.49
C LYS A 575 -6.89 8.75 -2.05
N PRO A 576 -6.40 9.79 -1.33
CA PRO A 576 -5.86 9.61 0.01
C PRO A 576 -6.88 8.99 0.93
N GLN A 577 -6.48 7.90 1.58
CA GLN A 577 -7.27 7.22 2.59
C GLN A 577 -6.75 7.59 3.97
N ARG A 578 -7.60 7.46 4.98
CA ARG A 578 -7.22 7.63 6.37
C ARG A 578 -7.65 6.45 7.23
N TYR A 579 -6.92 6.22 8.32
CA TYR A 579 -7.29 5.22 9.31
C TYR A 579 -6.83 5.65 10.73
N PRO A 580 -7.70 5.61 11.74
CA PRO A 580 -9.14 5.31 11.65
C PRO A 580 -9.92 6.38 10.87
N TRP A 581 -11.16 6.07 10.47
CA TRP A 581 -12.02 7.06 9.78
C TRP A 581 -12.41 8.23 10.68
N ASN A 582 -12.66 7.94 11.96
CA ASN A 582 -13.04 8.89 13.01
C ASN A 582 -11.94 9.00 14.08
N PRO A 583 -10.85 9.74 13.82
CA PRO A 583 -9.80 9.98 14.82
C PRO A 583 -10.39 10.69 16.06
N GLY A 584 -10.02 10.20 17.24
CA GLY A 584 -10.55 10.64 18.53
C GLY A 584 -11.97 10.15 18.83
N GLY A 585 -12.61 9.51 17.85
CA GLY A 585 -14.05 9.34 17.80
C GLY A 585 -14.54 7.91 17.97
N LYS A 586 -15.80 7.71 17.57
CA LYS A 586 -16.50 6.43 17.64
C LYS A 586 -16.34 5.65 16.35
N ASP A 587 -16.35 4.32 16.46
CA ASP A 587 -16.27 3.44 15.29
C ASP A 587 -17.00 2.11 15.51
N TRP A 588 -17.47 1.56 14.39
CA TRP A 588 -18.21 0.31 14.27
C TRP A 588 -18.21 -0.13 12.79
N GLY A 589 -17.95 -1.40 12.50
CA GLY A 589 -18.03 -1.90 11.12
C GLY A 589 -17.31 -3.22 10.90
N ASN A 590 -17.37 -3.73 9.67
CA ASN A 590 -16.69 -4.97 9.26
C ASN A 590 -15.16 -4.86 9.36
N HIS A 591 -14.59 -3.67 9.10
CA HIS A 591 -13.15 -3.37 9.13
C HIS A 591 -12.50 -3.62 10.49
N ILE A 592 -13.29 -3.56 11.56
CA ILE A 592 -12.87 -3.85 12.94
C ILE A 592 -13.55 -5.10 13.52
N GLY A 593 -14.04 -5.99 12.65
CA GLY A 593 -14.69 -7.24 13.05
C GLY A 593 -15.97 -7.04 13.85
N TYR A 594 -16.75 -5.99 13.53
CA TYR A 594 -17.97 -5.61 14.23
C TYR A 594 -17.77 -5.42 15.74
N ARG A 595 -16.75 -4.62 16.10
CA ARG A 595 -16.44 -4.23 17.48
C ARG A 595 -16.76 -2.78 17.73
N LYS A 596 -17.14 -2.49 18.98
CA LYS A 596 -17.47 -1.14 19.43
C LYS A 596 -16.21 -0.40 19.82
N ILE A 597 -16.02 0.81 19.30
CA ILE A 597 -15.02 1.78 19.77
C ILE A 597 -15.74 3.08 20.14
N GLY A 598 -15.48 3.62 21.33
CA GLY A 598 -16.13 4.84 21.83
C GLY A 598 -17.60 4.68 22.24
N PHE A 599 -18.09 3.44 22.42
CA PHE A 599 -19.46 3.14 22.89
C PHE A 599 -19.44 2.35 24.19
N ASP A 600 -20.53 2.45 24.97
CA ASP A 600 -20.78 1.59 26.15
C ASP A 600 -19.63 1.53 27.17
N GLY A 601 -18.85 2.61 27.29
CA GLY A 601 -17.68 2.69 28.17
C GLY A 601 -16.39 2.09 27.62
N VAL A 602 -16.37 1.69 26.35
CA VAL A 602 -15.15 1.39 25.59
C VAL A 602 -14.50 2.70 25.15
N ASP A 603 -13.19 2.78 25.29
CA ASP A 603 -12.41 3.97 24.90
C ASP A 603 -12.63 4.30 23.40
N PRO A 604 -12.65 5.59 23.03
CA PRO A 604 -12.71 6.01 21.64
C PRO A 604 -11.40 5.69 20.91
N TRP A 605 -11.35 5.92 19.60
CA TRP A 605 -10.08 5.96 18.88
C TRP A 605 -9.19 7.07 19.42
N GLU A 606 -7.89 6.90 19.24
CA GLU A 606 -6.89 7.94 19.41
C GLU A 606 -7.13 9.06 18.40
N SER A 607 -6.81 10.29 18.82
CA SER A 607 -6.86 11.48 17.95
C SER A 607 -5.83 11.42 16.82
N GLU A 608 -4.75 10.68 17.05
CA GLU A 608 -3.73 10.38 16.05
C GLU A 608 -4.23 9.37 15.02
N PHE A 609 -3.84 9.58 13.76
CA PHE A 609 -4.27 8.72 12.65
C PHE A 609 -3.23 8.66 11.55
N PHE A 610 -3.44 7.77 10.59
CA PHE A 610 -2.60 7.63 9.41
C PHE A 610 -3.34 8.15 8.18
N VAL A 611 -2.60 8.83 7.30
CA VAL A 611 -3.03 9.09 5.92
C VAL A 611 -2.12 8.29 4.99
N TRP A 612 -2.69 7.64 3.99
CA TRP A 612 -1.94 6.83 3.04
C TRP A 612 -2.51 6.91 1.61
N SER A 613 -1.67 6.60 0.62
CA SER A 613 -2.04 6.54 -0.80
C SER A 613 -1.09 5.60 -1.57
N HIS A 614 -1.62 4.86 -2.55
CA HIS A 614 -0.81 4.25 -3.60
C HIS A 614 -0.35 5.31 -4.59
N ILE A 615 0.94 5.33 -4.89
CA ILE A 615 1.51 6.30 -5.83
C ILE A 615 2.47 5.57 -6.76
N PHE A 616 2.31 5.79 -8.06
CA PHE A 616 3.17 5.20 -9.07
C PHE A 616 3.46 6.20 -10.18
N ASP A 617 4.68 6.10 -10.71
CA ASP A 617 5.09 6.79 -11.92
C ASP A 617 6.14 5.97 -12.70
N VAL A 618 6.05 5.93 -14.03
CA VAL A 618 7.00 5.18 -14.87
C VAL A 618 8.42 5.76 -14.84
N SER A 619 8.56 7.06 -14.61
CA SER A 619 9.84 7.75 -14.40
C SER A 619 10.30 7.69 -12.93
N GLY A 620 9.55 7.00 -12.07
CA GLY A 620 9.82 6.81 -10.66
C GLY A 620 9.36 7.98 -9.80
N VAL A 621 8.80 7.68 -8.63
CA VAL A 621 8.35 8.70 -7.67
C VAL A 621 9.57 9.25 -6.92
N GLN A 622 9.86 10.53 -7.11
CA GLN A 622 10.94 11.25 -6.42
C GLN A 622 10.54 11.63 -4.99
N SER A 623 9.31 12.10 -4.80
CA SER A 623 8.79 12.45 -3.47
C SER A 623 7.27 12.32 -3.38
N ALA A 624 6.79 12.01 -2.18
CA ALA A 624 5.38 12.06 -1.81
C ALA A 624 5.26 12.83 -0.49
N THR A 625 4.38 13.82 -0.46
CA THR A 625 4.21 14.75 0.66
C THR A 625 2.74 14.86 1.00
N LEU A 626 2.40 14.61 2.26
CA LEU A 626 1.10 14.96 2.81
C LEU A 626 1.12 16.47 3.10
N ARG A 627 0.20 17.19 2.48
CA ARG A 627 -0.07 18.60 2.75
C ARG A 627 -1.29 18.64 3.66
N ILE A 628 -1.13 19.20 4.86
CA ILE A 628 -2.19 19.23 5.88
C ILE A 628 -2.27 20.61 6.54
N ARG A 629 -3.48 21.06 6.89
CA ARG A 629 -3.69 22.31 7.63
C ARG A 629 -4.79 22.13 8.67
N VAL A 630 -4.66 22.88 9.76
CA VAL A 630 -5.77 23.10 10.70
C VAL A 630 -6.67 24.16 10.08
N ASP A 631 -7.95 23.85 9.93
CA ASP A 631 -8.94 24.81 9.51
C ASP A 631 -9.14 25.87 10.59
N ALA A 632 -9.17 27.14 10.19
CA ALA A 632 -8.97 28.27 11.10
C ALA A 632 -10.24 28.67 11.85
N ASP A 633 -11.40 28.49 11.25
CA ASP A 633 -12.70 28.77 11.87
C ASP A 633 -13.42 27.50 12.39
N GLY A 634 -12.88 26.32 12.04
CA GLY A 634 -13.32 25.01 12.52
C GLY A 634 -14.60 24.54 11.83
N VAL A 635 -14.95 25.11 10.68
CA VAL A 635 -16.19 24.81 9.96
C VAL A 635 -15.92 24.55 8.47
N ASN A 636 -16.68 23.61 7.89
CA ASN A 636 -16.65 23.31 6.46
C ASN A 636 -17.97 23.66 5.76
N PRO A 637 -18.34 24.95 5.64
CA PRO A 637 -19.64 25.35 5.12
C PRO A 637 -19.73 25.10 3.61
N VAL A 638 -20.85 24.52 3.14
CA VAL A 638 -21.13 24.32 1.70
C VAL A 638 -21.32 25.65 0.93
N GLU A 639 -21.46 26.77 1.63
CA GLU A 639 -21.65 28.10 1.06
C GLU A 639 -20.34 28.78 0.62
N THR A 640 -19.19 28.20 0.96
CA THR A 640 -17.87 28.75 0.60
C THR A 640 -16.93 27.66 0.11
N THR A 641 -15.97 28.03 -0.73
CA THR A 641 -14.98 27.09 -1.29
C THR A 641 -13.62 27.18 -0.60
N ALA A 642 -13.54 27.80 0.59
CA ALA A 642 -12.28 28.12 1.23
C ALA A 642 -11.48 26.85 1.60
N ASN A 643 -12.20 25.78 1.92
CA ASN A 643 -11.62 24.53 2.38
C ASN A 643 -11.20 23.63 1.20
N GLU A 644 -11.73 23.90 0.01
CA GLU A 644 -11.58 23.08 -1.19
C GLU A 644 -10.44 23.53 -2.11
N VAL A 645 -9.77 24.66 -1.83
CA VAL A 645 -8.69 25.19 -2.69
C VAL A 645 -7.30 25.05 -2.09
N TYR A 646 -6.31 24.71 -2.92
CA TYR A 646 -4.90 24.61 -2.51
C TYR A 646 -4.32 25.97 -2.08
N ALA A 647 -4.83 27.07 -2.63
CA ALA A 647 -4.40 28.42 -2.23
C ALA A 647 -4.95 28.84 -0.86
N GLY A 648 -5.87 28.07 -0.27
CA GLY A 648 -6.46 28.37 1.04
C GLY A 648 -5.49 28.12 2.18
N GLY A 649 -5.54 28.95 3.22
CA GLY A 649 -4.80 28.72 4.46
C GLY A 649 -3.28 28.60 4.31
N THR A 650 -2.63 27.95 5.28
CA THR A 650 -1.19 27.65 5.27
C THR A 650 -0.99 26.16 5.48
N TRP A 651 -0.34 25.50 4.51
CA TRP A 651 -0.11 24.06 4.53
C TRP A 651 1.16 23.68 5.28
N ILE A 652 1.02 22.72 6.20
CA ILE A 652 2.12 21.95 6.78
C ILE A 652 2.50 20.86 5.78
N SER A 653 3.80 20.67 5.57
CA SER A 653 4.33 19.68 4.64
C SER A 653 4.96 18.53 5.41
N VAL A 654 4.42 17.33 5.24
CA VAL A 654 4.80 16.13 5.97
C VAL A 654 5.30 15.12 4.96
N PRO A 655 6.61 14.82 4.93
CA PRO A 655 7.14 13.77 4.07
C PRO A 655 6.44 12.44 4.37
N MET A 656 5.99 11.74 3.32
CA MET A 656 5.37 10.44 3.49
C MET A 656 6.44 9.34 3.41
N THR A 657 6.32 8.35 4.29
CA THR A 657 7.17 7.17 4.30
C THR A 657 6.74 6.22 3.19
N LYS A 658 7.67 5.92 2.28
CA LYS A 658 7.49 4.94 1.21
C LYS A 658 7.56 3.51 1.75
N ARG A 659 6.66 2.65 1.29
CA ARG A 659 6.69 1.21 1.49
C ARG A 659 6.55 0.49 0.17
N SER A 660 7.57 -0.30 -0.15
CA SER A 660 7.57 -1.09 -1.38
C SER A 660 6.66 -2.30 -1.26
N ILE A 661 5.87 -2.54 -2.30
CA ILE A 661 5.09 -3.77 -2.44
C ILE A 661 5.83 -4.68 -3.41
N ASP A 662 6.21 -5.88 -2.97
CA ASP A 662 6.81 -6.87 -3.87
C ASP A 662 5.71 -7.39 -4.83
N PRO A 663 5.86 -7.21 -6.16
CA PRO A 663 4.90 -7.74 -7.12
C PRO A 663 4.67 -9.23 -6.94
N ALA A 664 5.72 -9.99 -6.60
CA ALA A 664 5.70 -11.44 -6.42
C ALA A 664 5.22 -11.89 -5.03
N PHE A 665 4.88 -10.94 -4.15
CA PHE A 665 4.33 -11.26 -2.84
C PHE A 665 3.03 -12.06 -3.01
N ASN A 666 3.09 -13.31 -2.55
CA ASN A 666 1.95 -14.20 -2.45
C ASN A 666 1.98 -14.75 -1.01
N PRO A 667 1.11 -14.27 -0.10
CA PRO A 667 1.17 -14.68 1.29
C PRO A 667 0.90 -16.20 1.41
N ASP A 668 1.83 -16.94 2.00
CA ASP A 668 1.65 -18.36 2.31
C ASP A 668 0.67 -18.51 3.51
N ARG A 669 -0.59 -18.93 3.25
CA ARG A 669 -1.67 -19.25 4.25
C ARG A 669 -2.25 -18.00 4.96
N ASN A 670 -3.42 -17.97 5.61
CA ASN A 670 -4.38 -18.94 6.19
C ASN A 670 -5.83 -18.34 6.02
N PRO A 671 -6.94 -19.11 6.06
CA PRO A 671 -8.34 -18.65 5.85
C PRO A 671 -8.89 -17.62 6.84
N GLY A 672 -8.02 -17.06 7.67
CA GLY A 672 -8.39 -16.34 8.87
C GLY A 672 -7.93 -14.91 8.90
N ASP A 673 -7.17 -14.39 7.94
CA ASP A 673 -6.41 -13.15 8.11
C ASP A 673 -7.20 -11.88 7.76
N ASP A 674 -8.22 -11.99 6.90
CA ASP A 674 -9.29 -11.01 6.70
C ASP A 674 -10.63 -11.64 7.17
N PRO A 675 -11.48 -10.94 7.95
CA PRO A 675 -12.83 -11.43 8.22
C PRO A 675 -13.69 -11.69 6.96
N GLY A 676 -13.27 -11.24 5.77
CA GLY A 676 -13.85 -11.51 4.45
C GLY A 676 -13.10 -12.54 3.56
N ALA A 677 -11.77 -12.70 3.68
CA ALA A 677 -11.02 -13.60 2.81
C ALA A 677 -11.21 -15.08 3.18
N SER A 678 -11.64 -15.87 2.21
CA SER A 678 -11.52 -17.32 2.27
C SER A 678 -10.05 -17.74 2.19
N GLY A 679 -9.71 -18.95 2.63
CA GLY A 679 -8.34 -19.48 2.60
C GLY A 679 -7.80 -19.80 1.21
N ASP A 680 -8.27 -19.08 0.19
CA ASP A 680 -8.16 -19.40 -1.22
C ASP A 680 -7.32 -18.39 -2.02
N ILE A 681 -6.86 -17.27 -1.41
CA ILE A 681 -6.02 -16.28 -2.11
C ILE A 681 -4.80 -16.96 -2.74
N ASN A 682 -4.67 -16.87 -4.07
CA ASN A 682 -3.55 -17.46 -4.78
C ASN A 682 -3.08 -16.63 -5.98
N PHE A 683 -2.03 -15.82 -5.79
CA PHE A 683 -1.40 -15.04 -6.86
C PHE A 683 -0.57 -15.85 -7.87
N PHE A 684 -1.26 -16.62 -8.73
CA PHE A 684 -0.63 -17.43 -9.78
C PHE A 684 -0.41 -16.68 -11.11
N ILE A 685 -1.07 -15.53 -11.32
CA ILE A 685 -0.74 -14.58 -12.40
C ILE A 685 -0.18 -13.32 -11.75
N GLN A 686 1.09 -13.02 -12.05
CA GLN A 686 1.74 -11.83 -11.53
C GLN A 686 1.55 -10.64 -12.47
N PRO A 687 1.38 -9.41 -11.95
CA PRO A 687 1.36 -8.21 -12.78
C PRO A 687 2.75 -7.96 -13.41
N HIS A 688 2.84 -7.00 -14.33
CA HIS A 688 4.15 -6.52 -14.81
C HIS A 688 4.74 -5.48 -13.88
N VAL A 689 3.88 -4.65 -13.27
CA VAL A 689 4.25 -3.55 -12.38
C VAL A 689 3.21 -3.41 -11.26
N ILE A 690 3.61 -2.85 -10.12
CA ILE A 690 2.74 -2.58 -8.99
C ILE A 690 3.13 -1.23 -8.36
N ALA A 691 2.14 -0.49 -7.86
CA ALA A 691 2.39 0.74 -7.12
C ALA A 691 2.97 0.44 -5.74
N ASP A 692 3.85 1.32 -5.28
CA ASP A 692 4.20 1.37 -3.86
C ASP A 692 3.11 2.15 -3.12
N TYR A 693 3.09 2.06 -1.78
CA TYR A 693 2.24 2.93 -0.98
C TYR A 693 3.09 3.86 -0.10
N TYR A 694 2.51 5.02 0.18
CA TYR A 694 3.12 6.08 0.96
C TYR A 694 2.18 6.39 2.10
N TYR A 695 2.71 6.55 3.32
CA TYR A 695 1.89 6.89 4.48
C TYR A 695 2.55 7.96 5.35
N ALA A 696 1.75 8.70 6.09
CA ALA A 696 2.19 9.62 7.12
C ALA A 696 1.33 9.44 8.37
N ARG A 697 1.99 9.40 9.53
CA ARG A 697 1.31 9.50 10.82
C ARG A 697 1.02 10.97 11.11
N VAL A 698 -0.23 11.28 11.43
CA VAL A 698 -0.66 12.62 11.82
C VAL A 698 -0.87 12.61 13.33
N ASP A 699 -0.04 13.39 14.03
CA ASP A 699 -0.09 13.55 15.47
C ASP A 699 0.22 14.99 15.89
N ALA A 700 0.20 15.26 17.20
CA ALA A 700 0.42 16.59 17.74
C ALA A 700 1.84 17.17 17.48
N THR A 701 2.80 16.33 17.10
CA THR A 701 4.16 16.78 16.71
C THR A 701 4.18 17.30 15.28
N VAL A 702 3.35 16.71 14.41
CA VAL A 702 3.18 17.08 13.01
C VAL A 702 2.20 18.24 12.86
N VAL A 703 1.07 18.18 13.56
CA VAL A 703 0.00 19.18 13.56
C VAL A 703 -0.27 19.63 15.00
N PRO A 704 0.40 20.70 15.47
CA PRO A 704 0.14 21.25 16.80
C PRO A 704 -1.32 21.66 16.96
N GLY A 705 -1.98 21.17 18.02
CA GLY A 705 -3.40 21.45 18.25
C GLY A 705 -4.37 20.57 17.47
N ILE A 706 -3.92 19.38 17.03
CA ILE A 706 -4.74 18.40 16.30
C ILE A 706 -6.07 18.00 16.98
N ARG A 707 -6.14 18.02 18.32
CA ARG A 707 -7.35 17.61 19.05
C ARG A 707 -8.43 18.68 18.99
N ASP A 708 -9.69 18.23 18.86
CA ASP A 708 -10.88 19.08 18.70
C ASP A 708 -10.72 20.09 17.56
N SER A 709 -10.32 19.59 16.39
CA SER A 709 -10.04 20.44 15.23
C SER A 709 -10.54 19.83 13.92
N LEU A 710 -10.94 20.71 13.00
CA LEU A 710 -11.17 20.34 11.60
C LEU A 710 -9.83 20.46 10.85
N LEU A 711 -9.47 19.42 10.10
CA LEU A 711 -8.28 19.38 9.28
C LEU A 711 -8.65 19.18 7.81
N ASP A 712 -7.92 19.87 6.94
CA ASP A 712 -7.92 19.64 5.50
C ASP A 712 -6.59 19.02 5.09
N TYR A 713 -6.61 18.05 4.17
CA TYR A 713 -5.39 17.42 3.69
C TYR A 713 -5.47 16.92 2.25
N TYR A 714 -4.33 16.89 1.57
CA TYR A 714 -4.15 16.26 0.26
C TYR A 714 -2.74 15.68 0.12
N VAL A 715 -2.53 14.82 -0.87
CA VAL A 715 -1.22 14.24 -1.18
C VAL A 715 -0.67 14.90 -2.45
N GLU A 716 0.57 15.37 -2.38
CA GLU A 716 1.35 15.89 -3.51
C GLU A 716 2.48 14.91 -3.83
N ALA A 717 2.61 14.52 -5.08
CA ALA A 717 3.68 13.64 -5.55
C ALA A 717 4.46 14.29 -6.70
N VAL A 718 5.76 14.01 -6.74
CA VAL A 718 6.68 14.48 -7.79
C VAL A 718 7.45 13.28 -8.33
N ASP A 719 7.56 13.17 -9.66
CA ASP A 719 8.34 12.11 -10.32
C ASP A 719 9.82 12.49 -10.56
N GLY A 720 10.58 11.59 -11.18
CA GLY A 720 11.98 11.81 -11.56
C GLY A 720 12.19 12.86 -12.67
N GLN A 721 11.14 13.26 -13.40
CA GLN A 721 11.16 14.31 -14.43
C GLN A 721 10.73 15.69 -13.90
N GLY A 722 10.23 15.76 -12.67
CA GLY A 722 9.70 16.96 -12.04
C GLY A 722 8.23 17.24 -12.35
N ASN A 723 7.49 16.28 -12.92
CA ASN A 723 6.04 16.39 -13.06
C ASN A 723 5.39 16.25 -11.68
N VAL A 724 4.35 17.04 -11.43
CA VAL A 724 3.69 17.14 -10.11
C VAL A 724 2.22 16.78 -10.25
N SER A 725 1.74 15.92 -9.37
CA SER A 725 0.31 15.66 -9.19
C SER A 725 -0.12 15.95 -7.76
N ARG A 726 -1.38 16.35 -7.61
CA ARG A 726 -2.03 16.58 -6.33
C ARG A 726 -3.36 15.86 -6.31
N SER A 727 -3.67 15.18 -5.22
CA SER A 727 -5.01 14.64 -5.00
C SER A 727 -5.99 15.74 -4.65
N GLU A 728 -7.28 15.43 -4.69
CA GLU A 728 -8.29 16.28 -4.04
C GLU A 728 -7.99 16.53 -2.56
N ILE A 729 -8.55 17.63 -2.05
CA ILE A 729 -8.57 17.93 -0.63
C ILE A 729 -9.65 17.09 0.06
N GLN A 730 -9.25 16.41 1.12
CA GLN A 730 -10.08 15.64 2.03
C GLN A 730 -10.23 16.40 3.35
N HIS A 731 -11.35 16.17 4.04
CA HIS A 731 -11.67 16.82 5.31
C HIS A 731 -11.83 15.77 6.41
N VAL A 732 -11.35 16.09 7.61
CA VAL A 732 -11.54 15.24 8.80
C VAL A 732 -11.65 16.10 10.04
N TYR A 733 -12.66 15.85 10.86
CA TYR A 733 -12.70 16.37 12.21
C TYR A 733 -12.03 15.35 13.12
N VAL A 734 -11.07 15.83 13.91
CA VAL A 734 -10.37 15.06 14.93
C VAL A 734 -10.98 15.41 16.28
N GLU A 735 -11.68 14.45 16.87
CA GLU A 735 -12.27 14.62 18.21
C GLU A 735 -11.16 14.63 19.27
N ASP A 736 -11.40 15.27 20.41
CA ASP A 736 -10.52 15.13 21.58
C ASP A 736 -10.82 13.82 22.29
N ASP A 737 -9.90 12.87 22.19
CA ASP A 737 -9.92 11.62 22.96
C ASP A 737 -9.77 11.83 24.47
N GLY A 738 -9.67 13.06 24.97
CA GLY A 738 -9.42 13.38 26.38
C GLY A 738 -7.97 13.10 26.79
N GLY A 739 -7.07 13.00 25.82
CA GLY A 739 -5.73 12.46 25.99
C GLY A 739 -5.74 10.95 26.27
N THR A 740 -6.86 10.26 26.02
CA THR A 740 -6.91 8.80 26.09
C THR A 740 -6.21 8.23 24.86
N THR A 741 -4.90 8.02 25.00
CA THR A 741 -4.12 7.17 24.11
C THR A 741 -4.63 5.74 24.27
N GLY A 742 -5.71 5.41 23.57
CA GLY A 742 -6.49 4.19 23.77
C GLY A 742 -5.95 2.93 23.08
N GLY A 743 -4.65 2.78 22.88
CA GLY A 743 -4.05 1.45 22.84
C GLY A 743 -3.47 1.23 24.25
N GLY A 744 -3.20 -0.01 24.64
CA GLY A 744 -2.74 -0.33 26.01
C GLY A 744 -1.82 0.75 26.60
N SER A 745 -2.10 1.17 27.84
CA SER A 745 -1.32 2.17 28.59
C SER A 745 0.15 2.06 28.20
N PRO A 746 0.86 3.19 27.94
CA PRO A 746 2.27 3.15 27.55
C PRO A 746 2.97 2.06 28.35
N PRO A 747 3.68 1.13 27.69
CA PRO A 747 4.05 -0.14 28.30
C PRO A 747 4.75 0.17 29.63
N PRO A 748 4.60 -0.66 30.68
CA PRO A 748 5.21 -0.37 31.96
C PRO A 748 6.71 -0.10 31.75
N THR A 749 7.27 0.83 32.53
CA THR A 749 8.69 1.16 32.48
C THR A 749 9.52 -0.12 32.46
N PRO A 750 10.44 -0.30 31.49
CA PRO A 750 11.30 -1.47 31.43
C PRO A 750 11.95 -1.76 32.78
N ALA A 751 11.90 -3.02 33.21
CA ALA A 751 12.56 -3.43 34.45
C ALA A 751 14.04 -3.78 34.19
N ASP A 752 14.82 -3.82 35.26
CA ASP A 752 16.22 -4.27 35.25
C ASP A 752 17.10 -3.60 34.17
N PRO A 753 17.02 -2.27 33.96
CA PRO A 753 17.93 -1.61 33.04
C PRO A 753 19.37 -1.82 33.52
N ALA A 754 20.26 -2.11 32.59
CA ALA A 754 21.69 -2.17 32.83
C ALA A 754 22.41 -1.47 31.67
N ALA A 755 23.44 -0.70 32.03
CA ALA A 755 24.39 -0.16 31.08
C ALA A 755 25.76 -0.75 31.42
N THR A 756 26.43 -1.30 30.43
CA THR A 756 27.75 -1.92 30.57
C THR A 756 28.63 -1.39 29.44
N ALA A 757 29.82 -0.89 29.77
CA ALA A 757 30.77 -0.51 28.76
C ALA A 757 31.13 -1.75 27.92
N SER A 758 30.82 -1.70 26.62
CA SER A 758 31.19 -2.75 25.66
C SER A 758 32.49 -2.39 24.91
N GLY A 759 33.06 -1.22 25.18
CA GLY A 759 34.38 -0.80 24.70
C GLY A 759 34.73 0.63 25.08
N SER A 760 35.81 1.17 24.50
CA SER A 760 36.25 2.56 24.74
C SER A 760 35.36 3.59 24.06
N HIS A 761 34.56 3.16 23.08
CA HIS A 761 33.65 4.04 22.33
C HIS A 761 32.23 3.50 22.30
N ALA A 762 31.89 2.54 23.16
CA ALA A 762 30.58 1.91 23.15
C ALA A 762 30.06 1.51 24.53
N VAL A 763 28.75 1.61 24.70
CA VAL A 763 28.01 1.10 25.85
C VAL A 763 26.88 0.20 25.36
N LEU A 764 26.84 -1.03 25.85
CA LEU A 764 25.72 -1.94 25.70
C LEU A 764 24.68 -1.67 26.79
N LEU A 765 23.45 -1.42 26.36
CA LEU A 765 22.27 -1.32 27.20
C LEU A 765 21.46 -2.60 27.10
N THR A 766 20.97 -3.10 28.23
CA THR A 766 20.02 -4.22 28.30
C THR A 766 18.90 -3.90 29.30
N TRP A 767 17.75 -4.52 29.11
CA TRP A 767 16.59 -4.37 29.99
C TRP A 767 15.66 -5.59 29.90
N SER A 768 14.70 -5.71 30.80
CA SER A 768 13.63 -6.71 30.73
C SER A 768 12.50 -6.22 29.82
N ALA A 769 11.91 -7.14 29.04
CA ALA A 769 10.81 -6.81 28.14
C ALA A 769 9.58 -6.27 28.90
N SER A 770 9.00 -5.18 28.40
CA SER A 770 7.75 -4.61 28.90
C SER A 770 6.55 -5.21 28.17
N ALA A 771 5.54 -5.66 28.93
CA ALA A 771 4.31 -6.19 28.35
C ALA A 771 3.62 -5.12 27.47
N GLY A 772 3.34 -5.46 26.20
CA GLY A 772 2.70 -4.56 25.25
C GLY A 772 3.62 -3.54 24.57
N ALA A 773 4.95 -3.64 24.75
CA ALA A 773 5.93 -2.82 24.03
C ALA A 773 6.17 -3.34 22.61
N VAL A 774 6.18 -2.43 21.65
CA VAL A 774 6.51 -2.67 20.23
C VAL A 774 8.00 -2.47 19.99
N ASP A 775 8.57 -1.42 20.59
CA ASP A 775 10.00 -1.14 20.61
C ASP A 775 10.38 -0.36 21.88
N TYR A 776 11.65 0.04 21.98
CA TYR A 776 12.18 0.80 23.10
C TYR A 776 12.97 2.00 22.61
N VAL A 777 12.70 3.17 23.18
CA VAL A 777 13.42 4.41 22.91
C VAL A 777 14.56 4.56 23.90
N LEU A 778 15.77 4.81 23.39
CA LEU A 778 16.95 5.01 24.21
C LEU A 778 17.36 6.47 24.21
N ARG A 779 17.56 7.01 25.41
CA ARG A 779 17.99 8.40 25.62
C ARG A 779 19.33 8.44 26.35
N ARG A 780 20.26 9.26 25.88
CA ARG A 780 21.54 9.58 26.52
C ARG A 780 21.53 11.03 26.97
N GLY A 781 21.61 11.28 28.28
CA GLY A 781 21.51 12.64 28.83
C GLY A 781 20.17 13.33 28.52
N GLY A 782 19.08 12.56 28.38
CA GLY A 782 17.74 13.04 28.03
C GLY A 782 17.47 13.21 26.52
N VAL A 783 18.50 13.10 25.68
CA VAL A 783 18.38 13.18 24.21
C VAL A 783 18.25 11.78 23.63
N GLU A 784 17.31 11.57 22.73
CA GLU A 784 17.11 10.29 22.03
C GLU A 784 18.30 9.98 21.11
N ILE A 785 18.82 8.76 21.21
CA ILE A 785 19.99 8.27 20.45
C ILE A 785 19.66 7.11 19.51
N GLY A 786 18.47 6.52 19.65
CA GLY A 786 18.00 5.43 18.80
C GLY A 786 16.80 4.70 19.40
N ALA A 787 16.28 3.72 18.65
CA ALA A 787 15.24 2.80 19.10
C ALA A 787 15.66 1.35 18.82
N SER A 788 15.17 0.40 19.62
CA SER A 788 15.43 -1.03 19.47
C SER A 788 14.14 -1.84 19.58
N GLY A 789 13.90 -2.76 18.64
CA GLY A 789 12.83 -3.77 18.75
C GLY A 789 13.20 -4.96 19.65
N MET A 790 14.46 -5.02 20.08
CA MET A 790 15.00 -6.02 21.00
C MET A 790 15.09 -5.44 22.41
N THR A 791 15.50 -6.25 23.39
CA THR A 791 15.73 -5.82 24.78
C THR A 791 17.18 -5.42 25.06
N ASP A 792 17.90 -5.02 24.01
CA ASP A 792 19.27 -4.53 24.05
C ASP A 792 19.53 -3.47 22.98
N PHE A 793 20.57 -2.66 23.18
CA PHE A 793 21.04 -1.65 22.23
C PHE A 793 22.50 -1.27 22.52
N THR A 794 23.34 -1.20 21.49
CA THR A 794 24.73 -0.72 21.63
C THR A 794 24.84 0.71 21.12
N ASP A 795 25.08 1.65 22.02
CA ASP A 795 25.42 3.02 21.68
C ASP A 795 26.92 3.14 21.39
N SER A 796 27.30 3.65 20.22
CA SER A 796 28.66 3.65 19.69
C SER A 796 29.14 5.06 19.30
N GLY A 797 30.44 5.21 19.02
CA GLY A 797 31.04 6.52 18.70
C GLY A 797 31.17 7.46 19.90
N LEU A 798 31.12 6.91 21.11
CA LEU A 798 31.24 7.63 22.36
C LEU A 798 32.69 8.09 22.60
N SER A 799 32.88 9.25 23.22
CA SER A 799 34.20 9.65 23.72
C SER A 799 34.67 8.72 24.82
N PRO A 800 35.91 8.22 24.77
CA PRO A 800 36.44 7.30 25.77
C PRO A 800 36.57 7.86 27.18
N GLY A 801 36.54 6.97 28.18
CA GLY A 801 36.67 7.30 29.60
C GLY A 801 35.57 8.21 30.14
N SER A 802 34.50 8.36 29.37
CA SER A 802 33.41 9.28 29.65
C SER A 802 32.21 8.49 30.16
N GLU A 803 31.60 9.00 31.22
CA GLU A 803 30.37 8.47 31.77
C GLU A 803 29.18 8.89 30.91
N TYR A 804 28.40 7.90 30.50
CA TYR A 804 27.15 8.10 29.78
C TYR A 804 26.02 7.47 30.57
N CYS A 805 25.01 8.27 30.85
CA CYS A 805 23.82 7.85 31.54
C CYS A 805 22.66 7.76 30.56
N TYR A 806 21.96 6.64 30.65
CA TYR A 806 20.90 6.26 29.74
C TYR A 806 19.60 6.03 30.46
N THR A 807 18.51 6.36 29.80
CA THR A 807 17.17 5.90 30.16
C THR A 807 16.56 5.17 28.99
N VAL A 808 15.81 4.11 29.30
CA VAL A 808 15.05 3.34 28.32
C VAL A 808 13.57 3.59 28.57
N GLU A 809 12.83 3.84 27.51
CA GLU A 809 11.37 3.96 27.53
C GLU A 809 10.80 2.86 26.65
N ALA A 810 9.88 2.03 27.15
CA ALA A 810 9.15 1.13 26.27
C ALA A 810 8.12 1.94 25.50
N ARG A 811 7.99 1.66 24.22
CA ARG A 811 7.10 2.38 23.32
C ARG A 811 6.17 1.38 22.63
N ASN A 812 4.92 1.76 22.56
CA ASN A 812 3.93 1.14 21.70
C ASN A 812 3.16 2.23 20.96
N ALA A 813 2.11 1.85 20.23
CA ALA A 813 1.25 2.79 19.51
C ALA A 813 0.63 3.88 20.42
N SER A 814 0.59 3.64 21.73
CA SER A 814 -0.11 4.43 22.76
C SER A 814 0.82 5.37 23.53
N GLY A 815 2.13 5.33 23.25
CA GLY A 815 3.11 6.24 23.80
C GLY A 815 4.30 5.54 24.45
N VAL A 816 5.09 6.33 25.16
CA VAL A 816 6.31 5.89 25.85
C VAL A 816 6.04 5.74 27.34
N SER A 817 6.58 4.70 27.99
CA SER A 817 6.56 4.61 29.46
C SER A 817 7.20 5.83 30.11
N ALA A 818 7.05 5.95 31.43
CA ALA A 818 8.03 6.70 32.20
C ALA A 818 9.44 6.09 31.99
N PRO A 819 10.49 6.91 31.81
CA PRO A 819 11.85 6.38 31.62
C PRO A 819 12.27 5.51 32.80
N THR A 820 13.10 4.51 32.52
CA THR A 820 13.80 3.80 33.58
C THR A 820 14.60 4.75 34.48
N ALA A 821 14.98 4.29 35.67
CA ALA A 821 16.04 4.97 36.41
C ALA A 821 17.30 5.05 35.53
N ALA A 822 17.95 6.21 35.52
CA ALA A 822 19.14 6.40 34.70
C ALA A 822 20.21 5.38 35.09
N VAL A 823 20.65 4.59 34.13
CA VAL A 823 21.76 3.64 34.27
C VAL A 823 22.96 4.22 33.56
N CYS A 824 24.06 4.33 34.30
CA CYS A 824 25.28 4.93 33.78
C CYS A 824 26.33 3.86 33.57
N ALA A 825 27.04 3.97 32.46
CA ALA A 825 28.28 3.26 32.23
C ALA A 825 29.35 4.26 31.82
N THR A 826 30.53 4.12 32.42
CA THR A 826 31.71 4.83 31.93
C THR A 826 32.32 4.00 30.83
N THR A 827 32.28 4.50 29.60
CA THR A 827 33.07 3.92 28.50
C THR A 827 34.49 3.71 28.99
N THR A 828 35.11 2.61 28.59
CA THR A 828 36.48 2.39 29.04
C THR A 828 37.34 3.56 28.56
N GLY A 829 38.28 4.00 29.40
CA GLY A 829 39.21 5.08 29.05
C GLY A 829 39.79 4.87 27.65
N GLY A 830 40.10 5.96 26.94
CA GLY A 830 40.84 5.89 25.66
C GLY A 830 42.20 5.23 25.84
N GLY A 831 42.67 5.13 27.09
CA GLY A 831 43.82 4.32 27.51
C GLY A 831 43.50 3.22 28.52
N GLY A 832 42.24 2.77 28.61
CA GLY A 832 41.81 1.72 29.53
C GLY A 832 42.58 0.43 29.28
N SER A 833 43.10 -0.18 30.35
CA SER A 833 43.59 -1.55 30.27
C SER A 833 42.48 -2.43 29.69
N PRO A 834 42.79 -3.32 28.74
CA PRO A 834 41.76 -4.13 28.13
C PRO A 834 41.10 -5.02 29.19
N ALA A 835 39.82 -5.38 29.00
CA ALA A 835 39.11 -6.26 29.92
C ALA A 835 39.87 -7.59 30.13
N VAL A 836 40.54 -8.05 29.07
CA VAL A 836 41.57 -9.09 29.09
C VAL A 836 42.90 -8.50 28.60
N PRO A 837 43.88 -8.23 29.48
CA PRO A 837 45.14 -7.61 29.08
C PRO A 837 45.96 -8.52 28.17
N PHE A 838 46.82 -7.93 27.33
CA PHE A 838 47.88 -8.69 26.66
C PHE A 838 48.93 -9.14 27.68
N THR A 839 49.54 -10.31 27.45
CA THR A 839 50.53 -10.86 28.39
C THR A 839 51.94 -10.69 27.84
N MET A 840 52.70 -9.79 28.45
CA MET A 840 54.08 -9.48 28.04
C MET A 840 55.08 -10.45 28.72
N ASP A 841 55.19 -11.69 28.24
CA ASP A 841 56.01 -12.78 28.82
C ASP A 841 57.00 -13.47 27.85
N GLY A 842 57.08 -13.03 26.60
CA GLY A 842 57.91 -13.58 25.54
C GLY A 842 57.24 -14.70 24.76
N THR A 843 55.97 -14.97 25.01
CA THR A 843 55.15 -15.91 24.27
C THR A 843 54.08 -15.13 23.52
N LEU A 844 53.81 -15.50 22.26
CA LEU A 844 52.70 -14.88 21.52
C LEU A 844 51.38 -15.06 22.27
N ASP A 845 50.64 -13.97 22.47
CA ASP A 845 49.28 -14.02 23.00
C ASP A 845 48.37 -14.92 22.15
N SER A 846 48.53 -14.89 20.82
CA SER A 846 47.87 -15.82 19.90
C SER A 846 48.64 -15.97 18.60
N ALA A 847 48.70 -17.20 18.07
CA ALA A 847 49.20 -17.46 16.72
C ALA A 847 48.25 -16.91 15.63
N GLY A 848 46.99 -16.62 15.96
CA GLY A 848 45.99 -16.06 15.05
C GLY A 848 46.23 -14.60 14.67
N TYR A 849 47.15 -13.92 15.36
CA TYR A 849 47.51 -12.52 15.12
C TYR A 849 48.53 -12.31 14.00
N LEU A 850 48.96 -13.39 13.33
CA LEU A 850 49.90 -13.30 12.22
C LEU A 850 49.31 -12.48 11.07
N LEU A 851 49.93 -11.34 10.76
CA LEU A 851 49.54 -10.44 9.68
C LEU A 851 50.38 -10.62 8.42
N ALA A 852 51.67 -10.93 8.58
CA ALA A 852 52.61 -11.15 7.50
C ALA A 852 53.77 -12.05 7.94
N GLY A 853 54.33 -12.79 6.98
CA GLY A 853 55.54 -13.59 7.16
C GLY A 853 56.41 -13.54 5.90
N GLY A 854 57.58 -14.18 5.94
CA GLY A 854 58.47 -14.29 4.78
C GLY A 854 59.81 -13.57 4.95
N GLY A 855 60.56 -13.96 5.98
CA GLY A 855 61.85 -13.37 6.36
C GLY A 855 61.86 -13.05 7.85
N MET A 856 60.77 -12.46 8.31
CA MET A 856 60.37 -12.36 9.72
C MET A 856 58.91 -12.78 9.88
N GLU A 857 58.37 -12.69 11.10
CA GLU A 857 56.93 -12.76 11.35
C GLU A 857 56.45 -11.45 11.98
N LEU A 858 55.27 -10.98 11.58
CA LEU A 858 54.63 -9.80 12.14
C LEU A 858 53.27 -10.19 12.70
N HIS A 859 53.12 -10.05 14.02
CA HIS A 859 51.87 -10.31 14.73
C HIS A 859 51.32 -9.01 15.29
N ALA A 860 50.01 -8.77 15.19
CA ALA A 860 49.36 -7.64 15.85
C ALA A 860 47.87 -7.87 16.13
N ALA A 861 47.37 -7.26 17.20
CA ALA A 861 45.96 -7.26 17.59
C ALA A 861 45.61 -6.01 18.40
N VAL A 862 44.32 -5.71 18.51
CA VAL A 862 43.78 -4.60 19.29
C VAL A 862 42.83 -5.12 20.36
N ARG A 863 43.03 -4.66 21.60
CA ARG A 863 42.08 -4.83 22.71
C ARG A 863 41.90 -3.50 23.42
N GLY A 864 40.68 -3.00 23.51
CA GLY A 864 40.39 -1.65 23.99
C GLY A 864 41.25 -0.60 23.28
N GLY A 865 41.94 0.24 24.08
CA GLY A 865 42.85 1.28 23.57
C GLY A 865 44.26 0.78 23.23
N ARG A 866 44.51 -0.53 23.23
CA ARG A 866 45.87 -1.11 23.15
C ARG A 866 46.13 -1.81 21.84
N LEU A 867 47.25 -1.49 21.20
CA LEU A 867 47.80 -2.19 20.06
C LEU A 867 48.95 -3.09 20.54
N TYR A 868 48.74 -4.41 20.45
CA TYR A 868 49.78 -5.43 20.64
C TYR A 868 50.55 -5.64 19.34
N VAL A 869 51.86 -5.80 19.46
CA VAL A 869 52.73 -6.21 18.34
C VAL A 869 53.79 -7.21 18.80
N ALA A 870 54.12 -8.17 17.95
CA ALA A 870 55.21 -9.11 18.22
C ALA A 870 55.93 -9.60 16.97
N THR A 871 57.20 -9.96 17.15
CA THR A 871 58.05 -10.60 16.15
C THR A 871 59.09 -11.50 16.85
N GLY A 872 59.82 -12.33 16.10
CA GLY A 872 60.86 -13.18 16.68
C GLY A 872 61.94 -12.35 17.40
N VAL A 873 62.50 -12.85 18.50
CA VAL A 873 63.61 -12.16 19.18
C VAL A 873 64.90 -12.19 18.33
N PRO A 874 65.78 -11.16 18.42
CA PRO A 874 67.12 -11.21 17.83
C PRO A 874 67.91 -12.47 18.19
N ALA A 875 68.47 -13.15 17.20
CA ALA A 875 69.30 -14.35 17.37
C ALA A 875 70.78 -14.05 17.04
N ASN A 876 71.50 -13.35 17.94
CA ASN A 876 72.94 -13.06 17.84
C ASN A 876 73.47 -12.88 16.39
N GLY A 877 72.97 -11.87 15.67
CA GLY A 877 73.38 -11.61 14.28
C GLY A 877 72.68 -10.42 13.61
N ASN A 878 71.53 -10.00 14.13
CA ASN A 878 70.73 -8.89 13.58
C ASN A 878 69.82 -8.25 14.66
N ASP A 879 69.72 -6.93 14.67
CA ASP A 879 68.80 -6.16 15.51
C ASP A 879 67.40 -6.19 14.89
N HIS A 880 66.38 -6.40 15.71
CA HIS A 880 64.99 -6.52 15.24
C HIS A 880 64.17 -5.30 15.63
N PHE A 881 63.23 -4.94 14.76
CA PHE A 881 62.36 -3.79 14.92
C PHE A 881 60.93 -4.17 14.55
N ILE A 882 59.95 -3.57 15.23
CA ILE A 882 58.57 -3.49 14.77
C ILE A 882 58.26 -2.01 14.58
N MET A 883 58.03 -1.62 13.34
CA MET A 883 57.68 -0.26 12.94
C MET A 883 56.18 -0.09 12.85
N ILE A 884 55.65 1.04 13.34
CA ILE A 884 54.22 1.32 13.39
C ILE A 884 53.96 2.76 12.91
N GLY A 885 53.05 2.96 11.97
CA GLY A 885 52.56 4.27 11.59
C GLY A 885 51.05 4.31 11.37
N ASN A 886 50.48 5.51 11.38
CA ASN A 886 49.06 5.75 11.11
C ASN A 886 48.72 5.88 9.61
N ALA A 887 49.74 5.82 8.75
CA ALA A 887 49.62 5.80 7.29
C ALA A 887 50.95 5.34 6.67
N ALA A 888 50.90 4.91 5.40
CA ALA A 888 52.08 4.81 4.56
C ALA A 888 52.30 6.13 3.80
N LEU A 889 53.55 6.56 3.68
CA LEU A 889 53.96 7.64 2.79
C LEU A 889 53.94 7.15 1.33
N PRO A 890 53.93 8.06 0.35
CA PRO A 890 53.99 7.67 -1.07
C PRO A 890 55.29 7.01 -1.52
N SER A 891 56.37 7.12 -0.74
CA SER A 891 57.69 6.50 -1.01
C SER A 891 58.52 6.45 0.27
N ALA A 892 59.51 5.55 0.33
CA ALA A 892 60.46 5.49 1.43
C ALA A 892 61.33 6.75 1.50
N THR A 893 61.19 7.54 2.58
CA THR A 893 61.92 8.83 2.73
C THR A 893 62.43 9.10 4.13
N GLN A 894 61.94 8.38 5.14
CA GLN A 894 62.39 8.54 6.52
C GLN A 894 63.49 7.53 6.81
N GLY A 895 64.64 7.97 7.33
CA GLY A 895 65.75 7.06 7.60
C GLY A 895 65.35 5.89 8.51
N ALA A 896 65.91 4.72 8.26
CA ALA A 896 65.70 3.52 9.06
C ALA A 896 65.99 3.75 10.56
N PRO A 897 65.34 3.00 11.48
CA PRO A 897 65.53 3.16 12.92
C PRO A 897 67.00 2.97 13.33
N TRP A 898 67.43 3.62 14.41
CA TRP A 898 68.80 3.52 14.96
C TRP A 898 69.94 3.67 13.93
N ALA A 899 69.78 4.59 12.97
CA ALA A 899 70.79 4.89 11.95
C ALA A 899 71.24 3.66 11.13
N LYS A 900 70.33 2.69 10.93
CA LYS A 900 70.52 1.59 9.99
C LYS A 900 70.49 2.11 8.54
N ALA A 901 70.96 1.29 7.59
CA ALA A 901 70.92 1.66 6.18
C ALA A 901 69.47 1.68 5.65
N GLY A 902 69.22 2.53 4.66
CA GLY A 902 67.93 2.61 3.97
C GLY A 902 66.92 3.58 4.60
N PHE A 903 65.74 3.60 4.00
CA PHE A 903 64.61 4.46 4.33
C PHE A 903 63.34 3.65 4.57
N THR A 904 62.34 4.28 5.16
CA THR A 904 61.02 3.72 5.41
C THR A 904 59.95 4.67 4.89
N ALA A 905 58.86 4.09 4.41
CA ALA A 905 57.67 4.80 3.96
C ALA A 905 56.69 5.08 5.13
N LEU A 906 57.18 5.34 6.34
CA LEU A 906 56.35 5.74 7.48
C LEU A 906 56.56 7.23 7.81
N PRO A 907 55.55 7.92 8.38
CA PRO A 907 55.69 9.31 8.81
C PRO A 907 56.87 9.53 9.77
N ALA A 908 57.46 10.73 9.70
CA ALA A 908 58.51 11.12 10.63
C ALA A 908 57.99 11.09 12.08
N GLY A 909 58.76 10.48 12.98
CA GLY A 909 58.34 10.30 14.38
C GLY A 909 57.40 9.12 14.61
N SER A 910 57.21 8.25 13.62
CA SER A 910 56.49 6.98 13.82
C SER A 910 57.07 6.16 14.98
N PRO A 911 56.22 5.57 15.84
CA PRO A 911 56.64 4.69 16.92
C PRO A 911 57.26 3.39 16.41
N PHE A 912 58.26 2.89 17.15
CA PHE A 912 58.82 1.57 16.89
C PHE A 912 59.36 0.91 18.16
N LEU A 913 59.30 -0.42 18.19
CA LEU A 913 59.92 -1.26 19.21
C LEU A 913 61.20 -1.85 18.63
N GLY A 914 62.36 -1.56 19.24
CA GLY A 914 63.66 -2.06 18.79
C GLY A 914 64.33 -2.96 19.83
N ALA A 915 64.98 -4.03 19.37
CA ALA A 915 65.75 -4.97 20.19
C ALA A 915 67.14 -5.19 19.60
N GLU A 916 68.18 -5.06 20.44
CA GLU A 916 69.56 -5.27 20.01
C GLU A 916 69.95 -6.76 20.08
N SER A 917 70.75 -7.21 19.11
CA SER A 917 71.27 -8.57 19.03
C SER A 917 72.44 -8.86 19.97
N THR A 918 73.21 -7.85 20.35
CA THR A 918 74.47 -8.03 21.11
C THR A 918 74.32 -7.93 22.62
N ASN A 919 73.20 -7.44 23.10
CA ASN A 919 72.88 -7.36 24.52
C ASN A 919 71.38 -7.63 24.71
N ASN A 920 70.86 -7.45 25.92
CA ASN A 920 69.46 -7.70 26.25
C ASN A 920 68.55 -6.46 26.10
N TYR A 921 68.97 -5.43 25.37
CA TYR A 921 68.18 -4.20 25.22
C TYR A 921 66.90 -4.44 24.41
N LEU A 922 65.81 -3.82 24.87
CA LEU A 922 64.51 -3.71 24.20
C LEU A 922 63.91 -2.36 24.60
N GLY A 923 63.50 -1.56 23.61
CA GLY A 923 63.03 -0.20 23.86
C GLY A 923 61.98 0.28 22.86
N TRP A 924 60.96 0.96 23.38
CA TRP A 924 60.06 1.77 22.57
C TRP A 924 60.69 3.12 22.26
N SER A 925 60.54 3.58 21.03
CA SER A 925 60.91 4.92 20.57
C SER A 925 59.69 5.65 20.04
N ASN A 926 59.65 6.97 20.20
CA ASN A 926 58.58 7.87 19.74
C ASN A 926 57.17 7.58 20.33
N THR A 927 57.07 6.97 21.50
CA THR A 927 55.77 6.65 22.16
C THR A 927 55.45 7.52 23.39
N GLY A 928 56.38 8.36 23.85
CA GLY A 928 56.21 9.08 25.13
C GLY A 928 56.23 8.14 26.35
N THR A 929 55.49 8.47 27.41
CA THR A 929 55.44 7.71 28.68
C THR A 929 54.12 6.96 28.92
N ALA A 930 53.15 7.04 28.01
CA ALA A 930 51.82 6.45 28.21
C ALA A 930 51.76 5.04 27.61
N GLY A 931 51.54 4.03 28.46
CA GLY A 931 51.06 2.71 28.06
C GLY A 931 51.96 1.91 27.11
N ASN A 932 53.29 1.88 27.33
CA ASN A 932 54.28 1.28 26.44
C ASN A 932 55.01 0.02 27.03
N ASP A 933 54.22 -0.98 27.41
CA ASP A 933 54.75 -2.24 27.92
C ASP A 933 55.49 -3.02 26.82
N LYS A 934 56.47 -3.84 27.24
CA LYS A 934 57.35 -4.58 26.34
C LYS A 934 58.00 -5.74 27.06
N PHE A 935 58.22 -6.84 26.35
CA PHE A 935 58.98 -7.97 26.87
C PHE A 935 59.89 -8.56 25.80
N ARG A 936 61.07 -9.00 26.24
CA ARG A 936 62.05 -9.70 25.41
C ARG A 936 62.14 -11.15 25.85
N GLY A 937 61.62 -12.06 25.03
CA GLY A 937 61.78 -13.50 25.23
C GLY A 937 63.22 -14.00 25.11
N GLY A 938 63.43 -15.26 25.51
CA GLY A 938 64.67 -15.99 25.27
C GLY A 938 64.80 -16.51 23.83
N ALA A 939 65.86 -17.26 23.54
CA ALA A 939 66.06 -17.83 22.20
C ALA A 939 64.88 -18.75 21.80
N GLY A 940 64.26 -18.49 20.64
CA GLY A 940 63.08 -19.21 20.15
C GLY A 940 61.74 -18.66 20.64
N GLN A 941 61.74 -17.56 21.40
CA GLN A 941 60.57 -16.80 21.83
C GLN A 941 60.44 -15.48 21.03
N VAL A 942 59.45 -14.65 21.38
CA VAL A 942 59.20 -13.36 20.70
C VAL A 942 59.73 -12.16 21.47
N MET A 943 60.00 -11.07 20.75
CA MET A 943 59.93 -9.73 21.31
C MET A 943 58.54 -9.17 21.06
N GLU A 944 57.96 -8.54 22.07
CA GLU A 944 56.60 -8.05 22.02
C GLU A 944 56.47 -6.72 22.75
N GLY A 945 55.44 -5.97 22.39
CA GLY A 945 55.09 -4.75 23.08
C GLY A 945 53.65 -4.34 22.84
N GLU A 946 53.19 -3.50 23.75
CA GLU A 946 51.88 -2.87 23.73
C GLU A 946 52.07 -1.36 23.68
N ILE A 947 51.25 -0.66 22.91
CA ILE A 947 51.10 0.80 23.01
C ILE A 947 49.64 1.20 23.16
N ASP A 948 49.41 2.30 23.88
CA ASP A 948 48.18 3.08 23.76
C ASP A 948 48.23 3.87 22.44
N TYR A 949 47.53 3.39 21.41
CA TYR A 949 47.63 3.96 20.07
C TYR A 949 47.05 5.38 19.99
N GLU A 950 46.03 5.71 20.80
CA GLU A 950 45.46 7.05 20.82
C GLU A 950 46.44 8.03 21.46
N ALA A 951 47.05 7.66 22.58
CA ALA A 951 48.05 8.48 23.25
C ALA A 951 49.30 8.69 22.38
N VAL A 952 49.71 7.67 21.63
CA VAL A 952 50.89 7.73 20.76
C VAL A 952 50.64 8.54 19.49
N PHE A 953 49.48 8.38 18.84
CA PHE A 953 49.16 9.09 17.59
C PHE A 953 48.43 10.42 17.80
N GLY A 954 48.00 10.73 19.03
CA GLY A 954 47.22 11.91 19.39
C GLY A 954 45.72 11.82 19.03
N SER A 955 45.31 10.73 18.39
CA SER A 955 43.93 10.39 18.01
C SER A 955 43.89 8.91 17.61
N VAL A 956 42.72 8.27 17.65
CA VAL A 956 42.53 6.91 17.14
C VAL A 956 42.82 6.86 15.63
N PRO A 957 43.84 6.11 15.17
CA PRO A 957 44.14 6.04 13.75
C PRO A 957 43.12 5.15 13.02
N ALA A 958 42.61 5.58 11.88
CA ALA A 958 41.70 4.77 11.06
C ALA A 958 42.39 3.52 10.46
N THR A 959 43.69 3.56 10.29
CA THR A 959 44.53 2.50 9.72
C THR A 959 45.88 2.49 10.42
N VAL A 960 46.46 1.31 10.59
CA VAL A 960 47.84 1.14 11.04
C VAL A 960 48.66 0.45 9.97
N CYS A 961 49.85 0.95 9.72
CA CYS A 961 50.82 0.40 8.80
C CYS A 961 52.00 -0.16 9.58
N LEU A 962 52.25 -1.45 9.42
CA LEU A 962 53.15 -2.24 10.25
C LEU A 962 54.21 -2.94 9.41
N ALA A 963 55.44 -3.02 9.92
CA ALA A 963 56.47 -3.90 9.39
C ALA A 963 57.38 -4.40 10.52
N ALA A 964 57.79 -5.67 10.43
CA ALA A 964 58.84 -6.23 11.26
C ALA A 964 60.13 -6.26 10.45
N LEU A 965 61.22 -5.69 10.95
CA LEU A 965 62.49 -5.54 10.25
C LEU A 965 63.65 -6.16 11.04
N ALA A 966 64.60 -6.80 10.35
CA ALA A 966 65.85 -7.28 10.93
C ALA A 966 67.03 -6.66 10.19
N TYR A 967 67.84 -5.86 10.88
CA TYR A 967 69.05 -5.26 10.35
C TYR A 967 70.28 -5.93 10.93
N GLU A 968 71.37 -6.06 10.16
CA GLU A 968 72.65 -6.47 10.73
C GLU A 968 73.07 -5.54 11.90
N THR A 969 73.81 -6.07 12.88
CA THR A 969 74.10 -5.37 14.16
C THR A 969 74.79 -4.00 14.04
N PRO A 970 75.75 -3.74 13.15
CA PRO A 970 76.45 -2.45 13.12
C PRO A 970 75.56 -1.25 12.77
N ASP A 971 76.03 -0.04 13.05
CA ASP A 971 75.43 1.19 12.47
C ASP A 971 75.56 1.17 10.94
N ALA A 972 74.61 1.78 10.24
CA ALA A 972 74.52 1.79 8.78
C ALA A 972 74.52 0.39 8.13
N ALA A 973 74.18 -0.65 8.89
CA ALA A 973 74.13 -2.01 8.36
C ALA A 973 72.84 -2.28 7.58
N ALA A 974 72.90 -3.24 6.66
CA ALA A 974 71.85 -3.55 5.70
C ALA A 974 70.67 -4.30 6.33
N LEU A 975 69.50 -4.18 5.71
CA LEU A 975 68.31 -4.95 6.04
C LEU A 975 68.52 -6.42 5.63
N ALA A 976 68.51 -7.32 6.63
CA ALA A 976 68.76 -8.75 6.48
C ALA A 976 67.47 -9.58 6.34
N GLY A 977 66.33 -9.05 6.80
CA GLY A 977 65.03 -9.69 6.65
C GLY A 977 63.89 -8.78 7.07
N GLN A 978 62.69 -9.03 6.55
CA GLN A 978 61.49 -8.28 6.93
C GLN A 978 60.19 -9.07 6.77
N ALA A 979 59.11 -8.53 7.32
CA ALA A 979 57.73 -8.94 7.12
C ALA A 979 56.80 -7.69 7.13
N PRO A 980 56.01 -7.42 6.07
CA PRO A 980 55.92 -8.12 4.79
C PRO A 980 57.25 -8.29 4.03
N ALA A 981 57.30 -9.23 3.08
CA ALA A 981 58.48 -9.46 2.25
C ALA A 981 58.73 -8.26 1.32
N GLY A 982 59.99 -7.87 1.15
CA GLY A 982 60.39 -6.78 0.25
C GLY A 982 60.92 -7.21 -1.10
N ASP A 983 61.30 -6.21 -1.88
CA ASP A 983 61.91 -6.34 -3.21
C ASP A 983 63.45 -6.39 -3.20
N ALA A 984 64.05 -6.25 -2.01
CA ALA A 984 65.48 -6.31 -1.72
C ALA A 984 66.31 -5.10 -2.19
N ASP A 985 65.71 -3.92 -2.33
CA ASP A 985 66.43 -2.66 -2.56
C ASP A 985 67.07 -2.07 -1.27
N GLY A 986 66.63 -2.54 -0.09
CA GLY A 986 67.12 -2.13 1.22
C GLY A 986 66.34 -1.02 1.90
N ASP A 987 65.31 -0.47 1.22
CA ASP A 987 64.32 0.43 1.77
C ASP A 987 63.07 -0.37 2.18
N VAL A 988 62.20 0.24 2.99
CA VAL A 988 60.88 -0.29 3.36
C VAL A 988 59.83 0.55 2.67
N ASP A 989 59.44 0.09 1.48
CA ASP A 989 58.56 0.81 0.60
C ASP A 989 57.08 0.75 1.03
N PRO A 990 56.20 1.61 0.48
CA PRO A 990 54.78 1.62 0.87
C PRO A 990 54.08 0.27 0.66
N ALA A 991 54.47 -0.46 -0.39
CA ALA A 991 53.95 -1.79 -0.71
C ALA A 991 54.50 -2.90 0.22
N GLU A 992 55.56 -2.60 0.96
CA GLU A 992 56.23 -3.51 1.89
C GLU A 992 55.75 -3.30 3.34
N LEU A 993 54.81 -2.38 3.54
CA LEU A 993 54.09 -2.18 4.79
C LEU A 993 52.77 -2.96 4.78
N ARG A 994 52.44 -3.55 5.93
CA ARG A 994 51.11 -4.12 6.15
C ARG A 994 50.20 -3.03 6.70
N CYS A 995 49.57 -2.28 5.81
CA CYS A 995 48.51 -1.33 6.17
C CYS A 995 47.16 -2.05 6.30
N ILE A 996 46.55 -1.95 7.48
CA ILE A 996 45.26 -2.56 7.79
C ILE A 996 44.41 -1.55 8.58
N PRO A 997 43.11 -1.40 8.27
CA PRO A 997 42.18 -0.69 9.14
C PRO A 997 42.34 -1.13 10.60
N LEU A 998 42.51 -0.19 11.53
CA LEU A 998 42.75 -0.52 12.95
C LEU A 998 41.62 -1.40 13.50
N GLU A 999 40.39 -1.09 13.09
CA GLU A 999 39.17 -1.83 13.45
C GLU A 999 39.19 -3.30 13.06
N ALA A 1000 39.94 -3.68 12.01
CA ALA A 1000 40.01 -5.08 11.60
C ALA A 1000 40.85 -5.92 12.57
N LEU A 1001 41.72 -5.32 13.38
CA LEU A 1001 42.62 -6.00 14.31
C LEU A 1001 42.01 -6.31 15.67
N ARG A 1002 40.74 -5.98 15.90
CA ARG A 1002 40.09 -6.19 17.20
C ARG A 1002 39.91 -7.66 17.54
N ASP A 1003 40.19 -7.99 18.79
CA ASP A 1003 39.93 -9.28 19.45
C ASP A 1003 39.67 -9.01 20.93
N GLU A 1004 38.54 -8.36 21.24
CA GLU A 1004 38.23 -7.81 22.56
C GLU A 1004 38.07 -8.89 23.65
N ASP A 1005 37.73 -10.12 23.26
CA ASP A 1005 37.51 -11.25 24.18
C ASP A 1005 38.74 -12.16 24.34
N ALA A 1006 39.83 -11.86 23.63
CA ALA A 1006 41.08 -12.62 23.62
C ALA A 1006 40.92 -14.06 23.09
N SER A 1007 39.99 -14.29 22.17
CA SER A 1007 39.78 -15.59 21.53
C SER A 1007 40.96 -16.05 20.67
N GLY A 1008 41.80 -15.09 20.24
CA GLY A 1008 42.85 -15.31 19.25
C GLY A 1008 42.32 -15.30 17.81
N VAL A 1009 41.03 -15.00 17.62
CA VAL A 1009 40.36 -14.79 16.35
C VAL A 1009 39.90 -13.33 16.34
N PHE A 1010 40.07 -12.63 15.21
CA PHE A 1010 39.59 -11.25 15.15
C PHE A 1010 38.06 -11.22 15.19
N ASP A 1011 37.47 -10.32 15.99
CA ASP A 1011 36.03 -10.24 16.28
C ASP A 1011 35.17 -10.30 15.01
N ARG A 1012 35.65 -9.68 13.92
CA ARG A 1012 34.98 -9.61 12.60
C ARG A 1012 34.95 -10.93 11.83
N LEU A 1013 35.58 -11.97 12.38
CA LEU A 1013 35.57 -13.34 11.88
C LEU A 1013 34.79 -14.27 12.80
N GLU A 1014 34.27 -13.75 13.92
CA GLU A 1014 33.54 -14.51 14.92
C GLU A 1014 32.04 -14.26 14.80
N ALA A 1015 31.28 -15.34 14.54
CA ALA A 1015 29.84 -15.27 14.31
C ALA A 1015 29.03 -14.79 15.53
N HIS A 1016 29.62 -14.84 16.73
CA HIS A 1016 29.00 -14.38 17.97
C HIS A 1016 29.43 -12.96 18.35
N MET A 1017 30.37 -12.36 17.60
CA MET A 1017 30.87 -11.00 17.78
C MET A 1017 30.43 -10.14 16.58
N LEU A 1018 31.29 -9.98 15.56
CA LEU A 1018 31.07 -9.03 14.46
C LEU A 1018 30.97 -9.67 13.07
N PHE A 1019 31.09 -11.00 12.93
CA PHE A 1019 30.87 -11.64 11.64
C PHE A 1019 29.37 -11.76 11.33
N GLU A 1020 28.93 -11.06 10.27
CA GLU A 1020 27.54 -11.08 9.80
C GLU A 1020 27.45 -11.13 8.27
N ILE A 1021 26.32 -11.64 7.77
CA ILE A 1021 25.91 -11.52 6.37
C ILE A 1021 25.23 -10.16 6.21
N THR A 1022 25.83 -9.26 5.42
CA THR A 1022 25.39 -7.86 5.30
C THR A 1022 24.35 -7.65 4.21
N SER A 1023 24.26 -8.55 3.23
CA SER A 1023 23.23 -8.48 2.18
C SER A 1023 23.03 -9.83 1.48
N VAL A 1024 21.79 -10.10 1.06
CA VAL A 1024 21.47 -11.22 0.16
C VAL A 1024 20.48 -10.70 -0.89
N SER A 1025 20.80 -10.88 -2.18
CA SER A 1025 19.89 -10.53 -3.27
C SER A 1025 19.85 -11.61 -4.33
N ARG A 1026 18.72 -11.68 -5.04
CA ARG A 1026 18.51 -12.61 -6.15
C ARG A 1026 17.90 -11.88 -7.33
N ASP A 1027 18.53 -11.97 -8.49
CA ASP A 1027 17.99 -11.36 -9.71
C ASP A 1027 16.99 -12.27 -10.44
N ALA A 1028 16.31 -11.71 -11.44
CA ALA A 1028 15.34 -12.43 -12.27
C ALA A 1028 15.96 -13.58 -13.08
N ALA A 1029 17.28 -13.59 -13.27
CA ALA A 1029 18.02 -14.68 -13.92
C ALA A 1029 18.38 -15.81 -12.93
N GLY A 1030 18.03 -15.65 -11.65
CA GLY A 1030 18.29 -16.62 -10.59
C GLY A 1030 19.70 -16.55 -10.00
N THR A 1031 20.48 -15.51 -10.35
CA THR A 1031 21.80 -15.24 -9.79
C THR A 1031 21.67 -14.76 -8.35
N VAL A 1032 22.46 -15.31 -7.43
CA VAL A 1032 22.44 -14.94 -6.01
C VAL A 1032 23.69 -14.14 -5.66
N THR A 1033 23.54 -12.95 -5.08
CA THR A 1033 24.66 -12.17 -4.53
C THR A 1033 24.60 -12.20 -3.01
N ILE A 1034 25.73 -12.50 -2.36
CA ILE A 1034 25.86 -12.56 -0.90
C ILE A 1034 26.98 -11.61 -0.48
N GLY A 1035 26.72 -10.74 0.49
CA GLY A 1035 27.70 -9.83 1.11
C GLY A 1035 27.92 -10.15 2.59
N TRP A 1036 29.13 -9.91 3.12
CA TRP A 1036 29.50 -10.16 4.52
C TRP A 1036 30.66 -9.29 5.02
N ASN A 1037 30.83 -9.23 6.35
CA ASN A 1037 31.99 -8.63 7.01
C ASN A 1037 33.25 -9.49 6.82
N CYS A 1038 34.36 -8.91 6.37
CA CYS A 1038 35.60 -9.63 6.05
C CYS A 1038 36.85 -9.03 6.68
N PHE A 1039 37.88 -9.84 6.94
CA PHE A 1039 39.20 -9.34 7.32
C PHE A 1039 40.01 -8.98 6.06
N PRO A 1040 40.63 -7.79 6.01
CA PRO A 1040 41.37 -7.32 4.84
C PRO A 1040 42.47 -8.28 4.36
N GLY A 1041 42.48 -8.60 3.06
CA GLY A 1041 43.46 -9.49 2.44
C GLY A 1041 43.22 -10.99 2.66
N ARG A 1042 42.15 -11.42 3.35
CA ARG A 1042 41.79 -12.85 3.47
C ARG A 1042 40.94 -13.33 2.29
N ARG A 1043 41.00 -14.63 2.03
CA ARG A 1043 40.25 -15.29 0.98
C ARG A 1043 39.05 -16.05 1.54
N TYR A 1044 37.95 -15.99 0.81
CA TYR A 1044 36.66 -16.55 1.20
C TYR A 1044 36.06 -17.33 0.04
N ALA A 1045 35.17 -18.27 0.34
CA ALA A 1045 34.30 -18.95 -0.62
C ALA A 1045 32.91 -19.15 -0.02
N ILE A 1046 31.92 -19.41 -0.87
CA ILE A 1046 30.59 -19.82 -0.43
C ILE A 1046 30.49 -21.34 -0.48
N GLU A 1047 29.96 -21.93 0.58
CA GLU A 1047 29.51 -23.32 0.58
C GLU A 1047 27.98 -23.36 0.58
N CYS A 1048 27.39 -24.35 -0.09
CA CYS A 1048 25.95 -24.58 -0.10
C CYS A 1048 25.59 -25.97 0.41
N SER A 1049 24.34 -26.11 0.89
CA SER A 1049 23.75 -27.36 1.36
C SER A 1049 22.23 -27.38 1.09
N GLY A 1050 21.65 -28.56 0.90
CA GLY A 1050 20.21 -28.76 0.69
C GLY A 1050 19.40 -28.96 1.98
N ASP A 1051 20.05 -29.43 3.04
CA ASP A 1051 19.40 -29.94 4.27
C ASP A 1051 20.20 -29.63 5.55
N LEU A 1052 21.15 -28.68 5.49
CA LEU A 1052 22.12 -28.36 6.55
C LEU A 1052 23.10 -29.51 6.88
N ALA A 1053 23.06 -30.63 6.15
CA ALA A 1053 23.96 -31.77 6.29
C ALA A 1053 24.82 -31.94 5.03
N GLY A 1054 26.15 -31.88 5.20
CA GLY A 1054 27.07 -31.93 4.05
C GLY A 1054 27.10 -30.61 3.27
N TRP A 1055 28.27 -29.98 3.28
CA TRP A 1055 28.51 -28.68 2.66
C TRP A 1055 29.45 -28.84 1.47
N THR A 1056 29.11 -28.20 0.35
CA THR A 1056 29.95 -28.22 -0.86
C THR A 1056 30.32 -26.80 -1.24
N THR A 1057 31.61 -26.55 -1.47
CA THR A 1057 32.09 -25.25 -1.97
C THR A 1057 31.54 -24.99 -3.37
N VAL A 1058 30.93 -23.83 -3.54
CA VAL A 1058 30.39 -23.37 -4.81
C VAL A 1058 31.55 -22.99 -5.74
N ALA A 1059 31.64 -23.65 -6.89
CA ALA A 1059 32.69 -23.37 -7.87
C ALA A 1059 32.61 -21.92 -8.35
N GLY A 1060 33.74 -21.22 -8.35
CA GLY A 1060 33.84 -19.81 -8.76
C GLY A 1060 33.38 -18.79 -7.72
N SER A 1061 32.99 -19.21 -6.51
CA SER A 1061 32.58 -18.29 -5.43
C SER A 1061 33.74 -17.64 -4.67
N GLU A 1062 34.99 -17.97 -5.03
CA GLU A 1062 36.15 -17.50 -4.29
C GLU A 1062 36.39 -15.99 -4.49
N VAL A 1063 36.52 -15.26 -3.39
CA VAL A 1063 36.82 -13.83 -3.38
C VAL A 1063 37.92 -13.52 -2.37
N THR A 1064 38.86 -12.66 -2.74
CA THR A 1064 39.88 -12.11 -1.83
C THR A 1064 39.48 -10.71 -1.45
N ALA A 1065 39.31 -10.44 -0.16
CA ALA A 1065 39.05 -9.08 0.32
C ALA A 1065 40.24 -8.17 0.01
N GLY A 1066 39.98 -6.95 -0.43
CA GLY A 1066 41.00 -5.93 -0.64
C GLY A 1066 41.76 -5.59 0.65
N PRO A 1067 42.91 -4.90 0.54
CA PRO A 1067 43.77 -4.57 1.68
C PRO A 1067 43.16 -3.60 2.69
N GLY A 1068 42.07 -2.89 2.33
CA GLY A 1068 41.30 -2.03 3.24
C GLY A 1068 39.84 -2.43 3.40
N ASP A 1069 39.42 -3.56 2.80
CA ASP A 1069 38.02 -3.94 2.76
C ASP A 1069 37.57 -4.49 4.11
N LEU A 1070 36.60 -3.82 4.73
CA LEU A 1070 35.89 -4.34 5.89
C LEU A 1070 34.69 -5.21 5.46
N THR A 1071 34.15 -5.02 4.27
CA THR A 1071 33.05 -5.84 3.73
C THR A 1071 33.42 -6.37 2.35
N THR A 1072 32.93 -7.55 2.00
CA THR A 1072 33.08 -8.11 0.64
C THR A 1072 31.80 -8.81 0.21
N SER A 1073 31.72 -9.18 -1.07
CA SER A 1073 30.58 -9.92 -1.62
C SER A 1073 31.01 -10.82 -2.78
N THR A 1074 30.18 -11.80 -3.10
CA THR A 1074 30.35 -12.62 -4.31
C THR A 1074 28.99 -12.95 -4.93
N THR A 1075 29.01 -13.20 -6.24
CA THR A 1075 27.82 -13.46 -7.05
C THR A 1075 27.90 -14.88 -7.62
N LEU A 1076 26.84 -15.65 -7.39
CA LEU A 1076 26.74 -17.07 -7.71
C LEU A 1076 25.83 -17.26 -8.92
N SER A 1077 26.40 -17.61 -10.06
CA SER A 1077 25.67 -17.98 -11.28
C SER A 1077 25.43 -19.49 -11.38
N GLY A 1078 24.28 -19.92 -11.87
CA GLY A 1078 24.02 -21.32 -12.24
C GLY A 1078 23.84 -22.33 -11.09
N GLN A 1079 23.41 -21.89 -9.90
CA GLN A 1079 23.12 -22.78 -8.77
C GLN A 1079 21.89 -23.66 -9.04
N SER A 1080 21.93 -24.94 -8.63
CA SER A 1080 20.78 -25.85 -8.79
C SER A 1080 19.62 -25.45 -7.88
N ALA A 1081 18.39 -25.72 -8.32
CA ALA A 1081 17.16 -25.45 -7.56
C ALA A 1081 17.05 -26.19 -6.20
N THR A 1082 18.06 -26.98 -5.80
CA THR A 1082 18.06 -27.78 -4.57
C THR A 1082 18.92 -27.20 -3.44
N ALA A 1083 19.74 -26.18 -3.68
CA ALA A 1083 20.51 -25.51 -2.63
C ALA A 1083 19.60 -24.56 -1.83
N LYS A 1084 19.37 -24.88 -0.55
CA LYS A 1084 18.51 -24.09 0.35
C LYS A 1084 19.29 -23.23 1.34
N PHE A 1085 20.52 -23.64 1.65
CA PHE A 1085 21.36 -23.01 2.67
C PHE A 1085 22.72 -22.64 2.09
N PHE A 1086 23.22 -21.47 2.48
CA PHE A 1086 24.54 -20.96 2.12
C PHE A 1086 25.30 -20.56 3.37
N ARG A 1087 26.63 -20.71 3.34
CA ARG A 1087 27.52 -20.15 4.36
C ARG A 1087 28.80 -19.64 3.73
N VAL A 1088 29.37 -18.62 4.36
CA VAL A 1088 30.70 -18.12 4.01
C VAL A 1088 31.74 -18.99 4.72
N LYS A 1089 32.78 -19.39 4.00
CA LYS A 1089 33.94 -20.09 4.51
C LYS A 1089 35.18 -19.26 4.22
N GLN A 1090 35.92 -18.89 5.25
CA GLN A 1090 37.29 -18.42 5.08
C GLN A 1090 38.17 -19.60 4.63
N LEU A 1091 38.96 -19.41 3.57
CA LEU A 1091 39.77 -20.45 2.93
C LEU A 1091 41.15 -20.63 3.56
#